data_AF-A0A915PXM7-F1
#
_entry.id   AF-A0A915PXM7-F1
#
_cell.length_a   1.000
_cell.length_b   1.000
_cell.length_c   1.000
_cell.angle_alpha   90.00
_cell.angle_beta   90.00
_cell.angle_gamma   90.00
#
_symmetry.space_group_name_H-M   'P 1'
#
loop_
_entity.id
_entity.type
_entity.pdbx_description
1 polymer ?
#
loop_
_entity_poly.entity_id
_entity_poly.type
_entity_poly.pdbx_seq_one_letter_code
_entity_poly.pdbx_strand_id
1 'polypeptide(L)'
;MRGLGETAKNGDKIESNTINKDDILYYVRELKFGKKKLKINQGYIGDVGCVVWDSAIVACHYFARLQSFWKKKKVLELGAGTGLCSILLAALGADVVATDLPERINLLKRNIRENREVITGNEGFIEAKILDWNDPCNKPLSFDIVVMVDTIYYLKALDGLVRTMLRLEGSTIICCYEVRDIGEPEVAQHQFFKMISPYFTVCPVNDEELDPASCTIHPLVPTSMKQRLTIFHWIGQLIFILDSRSLQIMSIKLDDKVLNYRVESASVLGDKIIIDVGKRKAGDKLSLIIVYSTGDQCSAVQFLKAEQTVTKKKPYLFSQCQAINARSLVPCMDTPSVKQTYDAVVTVPNDLICLMSATAVGEPEETGEVKKYSFKQSIRIPSYLLAIVVGLMVKRDLSTRCAVWAEPKVVDKAFYEFGETEKMLQTAEDLVGKYEWGRYDLVVLPSSFPYGGMENPCLTFATPALLAGDRSAAYVIAHEISHSWTGNLVSNANWEHFWLNEGFTTFLERKIVGKLEGEQQRHFEAQCGWEEHLLSAVKEQYSDNHPFTKLIPDLQNRDPEDAYSLVPYEKGSALLMVLEQKLGITPFNEFLRKYIEKFAQKSIVTDDWKAFLYEYFSAKKNILDSIDWENWLHDPGMPKTKPQFDDAAMRETLMLAEEWGNMADCDLMSIDSSKYLSFSTQQKIKVLDHLRLKKGPLSHKKLARLDELMEFSKTGNCDILSSWIQLALKNYWKAIIPVALNFVTQQGRIKYLRPIYRDLFLWSESASRAIETFMKNGPSMHPVTVSVVGKLIPK
;
A
#
# COMPACT_ATOMS: atom_id res chain seq x y z
N MET A 1 -28.44 -26.64 -9.41
CA MET A 1 -29.75 -26.63 -10.09
C MET A 1 -29.58 -26.88 -11.58
N ARG A 2 -29.92 -28.08 -12.05
CA ARG A 2 -30.25 -28.38 -13.45
C ARG A 2 -31.34 -29.46 -13.42
N GLY A 3 -32.41 -29.24 -14.18
CA GLY A 3 -33.45 -30.22 -14.43
C GLY A 3 -34.74 -29.92 -13.69
N LEU A 4 -35.70 -29.34 -14.43
CA LEU A 4 -37.06 -29.87 -14.63
C LEU A 4 -37.87 -28.80 -15.36
N GLY A 5 -37.93 -28.96 -16.68
CA GLY A 5 -38.91 -28.30 -17.54
C GLY A 5 -40.02 -29.29 -17.89
N GLU A 6 -41.19 -28.71 -18.15
CA GLU A 6 -42.36 -29.24 -18.86
C GLU A 6 -43.46 -30.00 -18.10
N THR A 7 -44.69 -29.67 -18.53
CA THR A 7 -46.04 -30.12 -18.16
C THR A 7 -46.70 -29.31 -17.02
N ALA A 8 -47.87 -28.69 -17.15
CA ALA A 8 -48.98 -28.88 -18.08
C ALA A 8 -49.76 -27.57 -18.37
N LYS A 9 -50.42 -27.54 -19.54
CA LYS A 9 -51.42 -26.55 -19.96
C LYS A 9 -52.82 -26.93 -19.40
N ASN A 10 -53.54 -25.87 -19.00
CA ASN A 10 -54.99 -25.66 -19.02
C ASN A 10 -55.95 -26.58 -18.23
N GLY A 11 -56.74 -25.91 -17.37
CA GLY A 11 -58.18 -26.16 -17.23
C GLY A 11 -58.68 -26.39 -15.81
N ASP A 12 -58.94 -25.33 -15.03
CA ASP A 12 -60.30 -24.99 -14.57
C ASP A 12 -60.31 -23.88 -13.52
N LYS A 13 -61.29 -22.98 -13.64
CA LYS A 13 -61.51 -21.79 -12.82
C LYS A 13 -61.92 -22.19 -11.41
N ILE A 14 -61.20 -21.70 -10.40
CA ILE A 14 -61.69 -21.57 -9.03
C ILE A 14 -61.62 -20.09 -8.64
N GLU A 15 -62.69 -19.65 -7.99
CA GLU A 15 -63.09 -18.28 -7.70
C GLU A 15 -62.04 -17.46 -6.95
N SER A 16 -62.00 -16.16 -7.29
CA SER A 16 -61.10 -15.15 -6.77
C SER A 16 -61.36 -14.84 -5.29
N ASN A 17 -60.63 -15.50 -4.40
CA ASN A 17 -60.22 -14.87 -3.15
C ASN A 17 -58.91 -14.13 -3.40
N THR A 18 -58.84 -12.86 -2.99
CA THR A 18 -57.65 -12.01 -3.04
C THR A 18 -56.49 -12.67 -2.29
N ILE A 19 -55.66 -13.43 -3.02
CA ILE A 19 -54.33 -13.85 -2.57
C ILE A 19 -53.41 -12.65 -2.77
N ASN A 20 -52.81 -12.16 -1.69
CA ASN A 20 -51.83 -11.08 -1.75
C ASN A 20 -50.65 -11.55 -2.61
N LYS A 21 -50.14 -10.72 -3.55
CA LYS A 21 -49.03 -11.11 -4.45
C LYS A 21 -47.78 -11.59 -3.68
N ASP A 22 -47.61 -11.10 -2.45
CA ASP A 22 -46.54 -11.52 -1.54
C ASP A 22 -46.69 -12.95 -0.99
N ASP A 23 -47.90 -13.52 -0.95
CA ASP A 23 -48.14 -14.87 -0.43
C ASP A 23 -47.83 -15.98 -1.45
N ILE A 24 -47.66 -15.62 -2.73
CA ILE A 24 -47.32 -16.56 -3.82
C ILE A 24 -45.81 -16.88 -3.84
N LEU A 25 -44.99 -16.05 -3.20
CA LEU A 25 -43.52 -16.18 -3.22
C LEU A 25 -42.95 -17.08 -2.12
N TYR A 26 -43.76 -17.49 -1.14
CA TYR A 26 -43.29 -18.24 0.01
C TYR A 26 -44.15 -19.48 0.31
N TYR A 27 -43.53 -20.55 0.82
CA TYR A 27 -44.22 -21.69 1.43
C TYR A 27 -43.89 -21.81 2.90
N VAL A 28 -44.83 -22.34 3.69
CA VAL A 28 -44.65 -22.53 5.14
C VAL A 28 -44.17 -23.94 5.42
N ARG A 29 -43.04 -24.06 6.12
CA ARG A 29 -42.56 -25.32 6.70
C ARG A 29 -42.85 -25.31 8.20
N GLU A 30 -43.62 -26.28 8.66
CA GLU A 30 -43.85 -26.51 10.09
C GLU A 30 -42.73 -27.39 10.64
N LEU A 31 -42.07 -26.92 11.70
CA LEU A 31 -40.96 -27.59 12.35
C LEU A 31 -41.24 -27.73 13.84
N LYS A 32 -40.85 -28.86 14.44
CA LYS A 32 -41.12 -29.14 15.85
C LYS A 32 -39.81 -29.44 16.60
N PHE A 33 -39.58 -28.68 17.67
CA PHE A 33 -38.43 -28.85 18.56
C PHE A 33 -38.94 -28.98 19.99
N GLY A 34 -38.90 -30.21 20.54
CA GLY A 34 -39.52 -30.52 21.83
C GLY A 34 -41.03 -30.24 21.82
N LYS A 35 -41.50 -29.36 22.71
CA LYS A 35 -42.91 -28.92 22.78
C LYS A 35 -43.22 -27.71 21.88
N LYS A 36 -42.22 -27.11 21.24
CA LYS A 36 -42.40 -25.91 20.42
C LYS A 36 -42.66 -26.31 18.97
N LYS A 37 -43.74 -25.77 18.39
CA LYS A 37 -44.05 -25.86 16.96
C LYS A 37 -43.83 -24.49 16.35
N LEU A 38 -43.02 -24.42 15.30
CA LEU A 38 -42.66 -23.19 14.61
C LEU A 38 -43.12 -23.27 13.15
N LYS A 39 -43.58 -22.14 12.62
CA LYS A 39 -43.97 -21.98 11.21
C LYS A 39 -42.98 -21.05 10.52
N ILE A 40 -42.22 -21.58 9.56
CA ILE A 40 -41.19 -20.81 8.86
C ILE A 40 -41.57 -20.65 7.39
N ASN A 41 -41.77 -19.41 6.96
CA ASN A 41 -41.91 -19.04 5.57
C ASN A 41 -40.54 -19.15 4.88
N GLN A 42 -40.48 -19.85 3.74
CA GLN A 42 -39.31 -20.04 2.88
C GLN A 42 -39.65 -19.62 1.46
N GLY A 43 -38.70 -19.05 0.73
CA GLY A 43 -38.94 -18.56 -0.64
C GLY A 43 -39.03 -19.72 -1.64
N TYR A 44 -39.98 -19.66 -2.58
CA TYR A 44 -39.98 -20.55 -3.76
C TYR A 44 -38.85 -20.21 -4.74
N ILE A 45 -38.49 -18.93 -4.80
CA ILE A 45 -37.45 -18.36 -5.65
C ILE A 45 -36.63 -17.41 -4.77
N GLY A 46 -35.31 -17.54 -4.80
CA GLY A 46 -34.41 -16.72 -4.00
C GLY A 46 -33.03 -17.33 -3.90
N ASP A 47 -32.17 -16.73 -3.10
CA ASP A 47 -30.82 -17.23 -2.84
C ASP A 47 -30.76 -18.06 -1.55
N VAL A 48 -29.54 -18.33 -1.10
CA VAL A 48 -29.23 -19.12 0.10
C VAL A 48 -29.95 -18.65 1.37
N GLY A 49 -30.31 -17.37 1.47
CA GLY A 49 -30.92 -16.80 2.69
C GLY A 49 -32.43 -17.02 2.83
N CYS A 50 -33.10 -17.58 1.82
CA CYS A 50 -34.57 -17.82 1.88
C CYS A 50 -34.95 -19.27 2.23
N VAL A 51 -33.99 -20.12 2.58
CA VAL A 51 -34.18 -21.55 2.85
C VAL A 51 -33.75 -21.90 4.28
N VAL A 52 -34.41 -22.89 4.87
CA VAL A 52 -34.00 -23.51 6.14
C VAL A 52 -32.94 -24.56 5.86
N TRP A 53 -31.72 -24.28 6.32
CA TRP A 53 -30.56 -25.18 6.23
C TRP A 53 -30.63 -26.33 7.23
N ASP A 54 -30.05 -27.48 6.88
CA ASP A 54 -29.99 -28.65 7.77
C ASP A 54 -29.21 -28.35 9.06
N SER A 55 -28.14 -27.56 8.98
CA SER A 55 -27.40 -27.07 10.16
C SER A 55 -28.28 -26.27 11.11
N ALA A 56 -29.28 -25.53 10.61
CA ALA A 56 -30.23 -24.82 11.46
C ALA A 56 -31.18 -25.77 12.20
N ILE A 57 -31.59 -26.86 11.56
CA ILE A 57 -32.42 -27.89 12.19
C ILE A 57 -31.61 -28.61 13.28
N VAL A 58 -30.37 -29.02 12.97
CA VAL A 58 -29.45 -29.65 13.94
C VAL A 58 -29.19 -28.74 15.14
N ALA A 59 -28.85 -27.47 14.90
CA ALA A 59 -28.65 -26.47 15.95
C ALA A 59 -29.92 -26.30 16.82
N CYS A 60 -31.10 -26.26 16.21
CA CYS A 60 -32.36 -26.15 16.94
C CYS A 60 -32.66 -27.35 17.85
N HIS A 61 -32.33 -28.57 17.42
CA HIS A 61 -32.42 -29.74 18.29
C HIS A 61 -31.49 -29.64 19.49
N TYR A 62 -30.25 -29.21 19.28
CA TYR A 62 -29.30 -28.94 20.34
C TYR A 62 -29.82 -27.86 21.33
N PHE A 63 -30.31 -26.72 20.83
CA PHE A 63 -30.86 -25.65 21.66
C PHE A 63 -32.05 -26.10 22.49
N ALA A 64 -32.96 -26.90 21.90
CA ALA A 64 -34.15 -27.42 22.56
C ALA A 64 -33.83 -28.46 23.66
N ARG A 65 -32.61 -29.02 23.72
CA ARG A 65 -32.15 -29.85 24.85
C ARG A 65 -31.75 -29.00 26.05
N LEU A 66 -31.32 -27.75 25.82
CA LEU A 66 -30.83 -26.81 26.82
C LEU A 66 -31.89 -25.78 27.25
N GLN A 67 -33.17 -26.19 27.36
CA GLN A 67 -34.30 -25.25 27.48
C GLN A 67 -34.15 -24.21 28.61
N SER A 68 -33.65 -24.62 29.77
CA SER A 68 -33.50 -23.72 30.93
C SER A 68 -32.33 -22.75 30.79
N PHE A 69 -31.32 -23.08 29.99
CA PHE A 69 -30.10 -22.28 29.84
C PHE A 69 -30.35 -20.94 29.13
N TRP A 70 -31.30 -20.93 28.17
CA TRP A 70 -31.57 -19.78 27.31
C TRP A 70 -32.35 -18.66 28.01
N LYS A 71 -33.03 -18.96 29.12
CA LYS A 71 -33.92 -18.00 29.78
C LYS A 71 -33.13 -16.75 30.20
N LYS A 72 -33.54 -15.58 29.71
CA LYS A 72 -32.93 -14.25 29.94
C LYS A 72 -31.51 -14.06 29.37
N LYS A 73 -31.01 -14.98 28.53
CA LYS A 73 -29.73 -14.77 27.82
C LYS A 73 -29.90 -13.76 26.71
N LYS A 74 -28.96 -12.82 26.58
CA LYS A 74 -28.83 -11.94 25.41
C LYS A 74 -28.10 -12.67 24.30
N VAL A 75 -28.80 -12.91 23.20
CA VAL A 75 -28.28 -13.69 22.08
C VAL A 75 -28.22 -12.84 20.82
N LEU A 76 -27.09 -12.89 20.12
CA LEU A 76 -26.95 -12.35 18.77
C LEU A 76 -26.88 -13.51 17.78
N GLU A 77 -27.71 -13.51 16.74
CA GLU A 77 -27.53 -14.43 15.60
C GLU A 77 -26.95 -13.66 14.40
N LEU A 78 -25.82 -14.14 13.87
CA LEU A 78 -25.18 -13.62 12.67
C LEU A 78 -25.64 -14.42 11.45
N GLY A 79 -26.19 -13.75 10.43
CA GLY A 79 -26.65 -14.40 9.20
C GLY A 79 -27.88 -15.27 9.43
N ALA A 80 -28.92 -14.71 10.07
CA ALA A 80 -30.07 -15.47 10.55
C ALA A 80 -30.93 -16.10 9.43
N GLY A 81 -30.85 -15.61 8.19
CA GLY A 81 -31.60 -16.07 7.03
C GLY A 81 -33.11 -16.06 7.26
N THR A 82 -33.70 -17.25 7.37
CA THR A 82 -35.14 -17.41 7.68
C THR A 82 -35.49 -17.12 9.14
N GLY A 83 -34.50 -17.09 10.04
CA GLY A 83 -34.67 -16.82 11.47
C GLY A 83 -35.07 -18.02 12.32
N LEU A 84 -34.99 -19.25 11.80
CA LEU A 84 -35.42 -20.44 12.52
C LEU A 84 -34.79 -20.56 13.93
N CYS A 85 -33.46 -20.44 14.01
CA CYS A 85 -32.72 -20.53 15.27
C CYS A 85 -33.08 -19.39 16.22
N SER A 86 -33.03 -18.14 15.76
CA SER A 86 -33.43 -16.97 16.53
C SER A 86 -34.84 -17.10 17.12
N ILE A 87 -35.82 -17.53 16.30
CA ILE A 87 -37.21 -17.70 16.74
C ILE A 87 -37.31 -18.80 17.80
N LEU A 88 -36.61 -19.92 17.62
CA LEU A 88 -36.61 -20.99 18.63
C LEU A 88 -35.98 -20.51 19.94
N LEU A 89 -34.84 -19.84 19.90
CA LEU A 89 -34.14 -19.33 21.07
C LEU A 89 -35.00 -18.32 21.84
N ALA A 90 -35.67 -17.42 21.12
CA ALA A 90 -36.66 -16.51 21.71
C ALA A 90 -37.84 -17.29 22.29
N ALA A 91 -38.35 -18.33 21.61
CA ALA A 91 -39.37 -19.23 22.14
C ALA A 91 -38.92 -20.05 23.37
N LEU A 92 -37.62 -20.16 23.62
CA LEU A 92 -37.04 -20.75 24.84
C LEU A 92 -36.78 -19.70 25.95
N GLY A 93 -37.10 -18.43 25.71
CA GLY A 93 -37.03 -17.36 26.71
C GLY A 93 -35.78 -16.48 26.63
N ALA A 94 -35.01 -16.52 25.53
CA ALA A 94 -33.89 -15.62 25.29
C ALA A 94 -34.34 -14.22 24.81
N ASP A 95 -33.45 -13.25 24.95
CA ASP A 95 -33.52 -11.91 24.36
C ASP A 95 -32.64 -11.88 23.11
N VAL A 96 -33.25 -11.98 21.92
CA VAL A 96 -32.55 -12.28 20.68
C VAL A 96 -32.49 -11.08 19.73
N VAL A 97 -31.30 -10.77 19.23
CA VAL A 97 -31.09 -9.87 18.10
C VAL A 97 -30.71 -10.72 16.89
N ALA A 98 -31.65 -10.88 15.96
CA ALA A 98 -31.44 -11.61 14.71
C ALA A 98 -30.90 -10.65 13.63
N THR A 99 -29.73 -10.94 13.06
CA THR A 99 -29.09 -10.03 12.10
C THR A 99 -28.85 -10.64 10.73
N ASP A 100 -28.99 -9.81 9.70
CA ASP A 100 -28.72 -10.18 8.31
C ASP A 100 -28.53 -8.94 7.42
N LEU A 101 -28.26 -9.15 6.13
CA LEU A 101 -28.17 -8.10 5.11
C LEU A 101 -29.55 -7.45 4.85
N PRO A 102 -29.61 -6.20 4.35
CA PRO A 102 -30.85 -5.45 4.13
C PRO A 102 -31.94 -6.23 3.39
N GLU A 103 -31.56 -7.00 2.38
CA GLU A 103 -32.43 -7.80 1.53
C GLU A 103 -33.08 -9.01 2.23
N ARG A 104 -32.59 -9.44 3.41
CA ARG A 104 -33.13 -10.59 4.15
C ARG A 104 -34.03 -10.21 5.32
N ILE A 105 -33.92 -8.97 5.81
CA ILE A 105 -34.66 -8.50 6.98
C ILE A 105 -36.18 -8.62 6.84
N ASN A 106 -36.75 -8.47 5.64
CA ASN A 106 -38.19 -8.55 5.44
C ASN A 106 -38.75 -9.96 5.67
N LEU A 107 -38.04 -10.99 5.18
CA LEU A 107 -38.42 -12.39 5.40
C LEU A 107 -38.30 -12.76 6.88
N LEU A 108 -37.19 -12.36 7.51
CA LEU A 108 -36.94 -12.56 8.93
C LEU A 108 -38.06 -11.95 9.80
N LYS A 109 -38.44 -10.69 9.54
CA LYS A 109 -39.55 -10.02 10.23
C LYS A 109 -40.91 -10.69 9.99
N ARG A 110 -41.13 -11.31 8.82
CA ARG A 110 -42.34 -12.10 8.55
C ARG A 110 -42.38 -13.35 9.43
N ASN A 111 -41.30 -14.12 9.48
CA ASN A 111 -41.22 -15.32 10.31
C ASN A 111 -41.31 -15.03 11.81
N ILE A 112 -40.74 -13.91 12.27
CA ILE A 112 -40.90 -13.46 13.66
C ILE A 112 -42.38 -13.21 13.99
N ARG A 113 -43.12 -12.53 13.10
CA ARG A 113 -44.55 -12.25 13.29
C ARG A 113 -45.39 -13.52 13.33
N GLU A 114 -45.10 -14.47 12.44
CA GLU A 114 -45.80 -15.76 12.35
C GLU A 114 -45.69 -16.58 13.65
N ASN A 115 -44.60 -16.42 14.41
CA ASN A 115 -44.33 -17.20 15.63
C ASN A 115 -44.49 -16.39 16.93
N ARG A 116 -45.09 -15.20 16.86
CA ARG A 116 -45.12 -14.25 17.99
C ARG A 116 -45.73 -14.83 19.26
N GLU A 117 -46.82 -15.59 19.15
CA GLU A 117 -47.49 -16.20 20.31
C GLU A 117 -46.57 -17.19 21.05
N VAL A 118 -45.82 -18.02 20.31
CA VAL A 118 -44.90 -19.02 20.86
C VAL A 118 -43.74 -18.34 21.58
N ILE A 119 -43.25 -17.22 21.03
CA ILE A 119 -42.19 -16.40 21.60
C ILE A 119 -42.66 -15.74 22.91
N THR A 120 -43.76 -14.98 22.87
CA THR A 120 -44.26 -14.23 24.03
C THR A 120 -44.74 -15.16 25.15
N GLY A 121 -45.24 -16.35 24.81
CA GLY A 121 -45.69 -17.34 25.79
C GLY A 121 -44.59 -17.88 26.72
N ASN A 122 -43.30 -17.59 26.46
CA ASN A 122 -42.18 -17.96 27.33
C ASN A 122 -41.34 -16.75 27.78
N GLU A 123 -41.90 -15.54 27.77
CA GLU A 123 -41.21 -14.31 28.18
C GLU A 123 -39.96 -13.99 27.34
N GLY A 124 -39.84 -14.55 26.13
CA GLY A 124 -38.74 -14.25 25.22
C GLY A 124 -38.97 -13.00 24.39
N PHE A 125 -37.88 -12.45 23.85
CA PHE A 125 -37.90 -11.29 22.97
C PHE A 125 -37.07 -11.56 21.72
N ILE A 126 -37.48 -10.98 20.60
CA ILE A 126 -36.72 -11.02 19.37
C ILE A 126 -36.91 -9.73 18.56
N GLU A 127 -35.81 -9.21 18.03
CA GLU A 127 -35.81 -8.14 17.03
C GLU A 127 -34.92 -8.48 15.84
N ALA A 128 -35.25 -7.93 14.67
CA ALA A 128 -34.46 -8.09 13.45
C ALA A 128 -33.71 -6.78 13.12
N LYS A 129 -32.39 -6.86 12.92
CA LYS A 129 -31.51 -5.71 12.63
C LYS A 129 -30.60 -5.98 11.44
N ILE A 130 -30.27 -4.91 10.72
CA ILE A 130 -29.27 -4.98 9.64
C ILE A 130 -27.88 -5.04 10.27
N LEU A 131 -27.05 -5.98 9.81
CA LEU A 131 -25.64 -6.02 10.13
C LEU A 131 -24.85 -6.52 8.90
N ASP A 132 -24.14 -5.59 8.25
CA ASP A 132 -23.16 -5.94 7.23
C ASP A 132 -21.80 -6.12 7.91
N TRP A 133 -21.21 -7.30 7.77
CA TRP A 133 -19.92 -7.62 8.38
C TRP A 133 -18.75 -6.83 7.76
N ASN A 134 -18.93 -6.25 6.57
CA ASN A 134 -17.93 -5.44 5.88
C ASN A 134 -18.00 -3.95 6.27
N ASP A 135 -18.97 -3.54 7.08
CA ASP A 135 -19.06 -2.16 7.58
C ASP A 135 -17.87 -1.86 8.53
N PRO A 136 -17.10 -0.76 8.31
CA PRO A 136 -15.97 -0.37 9.15
C PRO A 136 -16.35 0.11 10.57
N CYS A 137 -17.63 0.07 10.97
CA CYS A 137 -18.07 0.48 12.30
C CYS A 137 -17.45 -0.36 13.44
N ASN A 138 -16.60 0.25 14.28
CA ASN A 138 -15.85 -0.42 15.37
C ASN A 138 -16.56 -0.43 16.74
N LYS A 139 -17.90 -0.35 16.80
CA LYS A 139 -18.59 -0.37 18.10
C LYS A 139 -18.54 -1.77 18.74
N PRO A 140 -18.16 -1.90 20.03
CA PRO A 140 -18.24 -3.17 20.74
C PRO A 140 -19.67 -3.69 20.78
N LEU A 141 -19.82 -5.01 20.73
CA LEU A 141 -21.11 -5.70 20.85
C LEU A 141 -21.11 -6.51 22.16
N SER A 142 -22.13 -6.36 22.99
CA SER A 142 -22.22 -7.04 24.29
C SER A 142 -23.41 -7.99 24.31
N PHE A 143 -23.11 -9.29 24.18
CA PHE A 143 -24.06 -10.39 24.22
C PHE A 143 -23.53 -11.51 25.10
N ASP A 144 -24.42 -12.33 25.69
CA ASP A 144 -24.00 -13.50 26.44
C ASP A 144 -23.54 -14.61 25.49
N ILE A 145 -24.26 -14.77 24.38
CA ILE A 145 -24.07 -15.86 23.41
C ILE A 145 -24.21 -15.31 22.00
N VAL A 146 -23.36 -15.80 21.10
CA VAL A 146 -23.46 -15.54 19.66
C VAL A 146 -23.71 -16.85 18.95
N VAL A 147 -24.67 -16.85 18.03
CA VAL A 147 -25.03 -18.01 17.23
C VAL A 147 -24.67 -17.74 15.78
N MET A 148 -23.97 -18.70 15.17
CA MET A 148 -23.56 -18.66 13.77
C MET A 148 -23.96 -19.98 13.13
N VAL A 149 -24.95 -19.96 12.25
CA VAL A 149 -25.44 -21.18 11.62
C VAL A 149 -25.24 -21.10 10.12
N ASP A 150 -24.37 -21.98 9.63
CA ASP A 150 -23.99 -22.14 8.23
C ASP A 150 -23.55 -20.83 7.55
N THR A 151 -22.71 -20.05 8.23
CA THR A 151 -22.20 -18.75 7.77
C THR A 151 -20.84 -18.82 7.06
N ILE A 152 -20.19 -20.00 7.03
CA ILE A 152 -18.80 -20.18 6.62
C ILE A 152 -18.72 -20.89 5.26
N TYR A 153 -18.95 -20.15 4.17
CA TYR A 153 -18.97 -20.74 2.81
C TYR A 153 -18.54 -19.79 1.67
N TYR A 154 -18.28 -18.50 1.93
CA TYR A 154 -17.78 -17.54 0.94
C TYR A 154 -16.48 -16.89 1.40
N LEU A 155 -15.43 -16.92 0.57
CA LEU A 155 -14.12 -16.36 0.94
C LEU A 155 -14.18 -14.85 1.19
N LYS A 156 -14.93 -14.12 0.35
CA LYS A 156 -15.08 -12.66 0.43
C LYS A 156 -15.70 -12.17 1.73
N ALA A 157 -16.43 -13.01 2.45
CA ALA A 157 -17.11 -12.64 3.70
C ALA A 157 -16.25 -12.89 4.95
N LEU A 158 -15.13 -13.63 4.83
CA LEU A 158 -14.37 -14.11 5.99
C LEU A 158 -13.75 -12.98 6.81
N ASP A 159 -13.13 -11.99 6.17
CA ASP A 159 -12.47 -10.89 6.89
C ASP A 159 -13.48 -10.07 7.71
N GLY A 160 -14.62 -9.73 7.11
CA GLY A 160 -15.72 -9.04 7.80
C GLY A 160 -16.29 -9.88 8.95
N LEU A 161 -16.51 -11.18 8.71
CA LEU A 161 -17.05 -12.10 9.72
C LEU A 161 -16.11 -12.25 10.91
N VAL A 162 -14.82 -12.53 10.67
CA VAL A 162 -13.81 -12.67 11.72
C VAL A 162 -13.66 -11.36 12.48
N ARG A 163 -13.61 -10.21 11.79
CA ARG A 163 -13.59 -8.89 12.45
C ARG A 163 -14.82 -8.67 13.34
N THR A 164 -16.00 -9.09 12.88
CA THR A 164 -17.24 -9.02 13.68
C THR A 164 -17.16 -9.93 14.90
N MET A 165 -16.66 -11.16 14.77
CA MET A 165 -16.43 -12.07 15.90
C MET A 165 -15.44 -11.50 16.93
N LEU A 166 -14.38 -10.83 16.49
CA LEU A 166 -13.41 -10.20 17.37
C LEU A 166 -13.97 -8.99 18.14
N ARG A 167 -15.10 -8.41 17.71
CA ARG A 167 -15.82 -7.34 18.42
C ARG A 167 -16.72 -7.84 19.56
N LEU A 168 -16.94 -9.15 19.65
CA LEU A 168 -17.87 -9.81 20.59
C LEU A 168 -17.11 -10.32 21.83
N GLU A 169 -16.22 -9.48 22.38
CA GLU A 169 -15.33 -9.84 23.49
C GLU A 169 -16.08 -10.52 24.65
N GLY A 170 -15.68 -11.76 24.96
CA GLY A 170 -16.20 -12.50 26.10
C GLY A 170 -17.51 -13.26 25.89
N SER A 171 -18.14 -13.17 24.72
CA SER A 171 -19.31 -14.00 24.38
C SER A 171 -18.90 -15.45 24.07
N THR A 172 -19.71 -16.42 24.49
CA THR A 172 -19.62 -17.79 23.98
C THR A 172 -20.17 -17.82 22.56
N ILE A 173 -19.40 -18.30 21.58
CA ILE A 173 -19.90 -18.43 20.20
C ILE A 173 -20.23 -19.89 19.91
N ILE A 174 -21.46 -20.15 19.52
CA ILE A 174 -21.92 -21.47 19.07
C ILE A 174 -22.04 -21.42 17.56
N CYS A 175 -21.24 -22.24 16.88
CA CYS A 175 -21.27 -22.33 15.44
C CYS A 175 -21.71 -23.72 14.99
N CYS A 176 -22.74 -23.78 14.17
CA CYS A 176 -23.15 -25.03 13.51
C CYS A 176 -23.01 -24.87 12.01
N TYR A 177 -22.35 -25.80 11.34
CA TYR A 177 -22.02 -25.69 9.92
C TYR A 177 -21.97 -27.05 9.26
N GLU A 178 -22.16 -27.09 7.94
CA GLU A 178 -21.89 -28.28 7.15
C GLU A 178 -20.37 -28.41 6.88
N VAL A 179 -19.80 -29.60 7.08
CA VAL A 179 -18.42 -29.90 6.70
C VAL A 179 -18.34 -29.85 5.17
N ARG A 180 -17.51 -28.94 4.67
CA ARG A 180 -17.34 -28.69 3.24
C ARG A 180 -16.15 -29.52 2.75
N ASP A 181 -16.36 -30.27 1.67
CA ASP A 181 -15.40 -31.24 1.14
C ASP A 181 -14.99 -30.97 -0.32
N ILE A 182 -15.53 -29.91 -0.93
CA ILE A 182 -15.23 -29.49 -2.31
C ILE A 182 -15.37 -27.96 -2.48
N GLY A 183 -14.55 -27.39 -3.37
CA GLY A 183 -14.73 -26.05 -3.92
C GLY A 183 -14.41 -24.90 -2.96
N GLU A 184 -14.89 -23.70 -3.29
CA GLU A 184 -14.68 -22.49 -2.48
C GLU A 184 -15.09 -22.63 -1.00
N PRO A 185 -16.22 -23.29 -0.66
CA PRO A 185 -16.63 -23.43 0.74
C PRO A 185 -15.64 -24.23 1.61
N GLU A 186 -14.94 -25.23 1.05
CA GLU A 186 -13.90 -25.97 1.76
C GLU A 186 -12.70 -25.05 2.09
N VAL A 187 -12.25 -24.28 1.10
CA VAL A 187 -11.16 -23.31 1.27
C VAL A 187 -11.56 -22.24 2.29
N ALA A 188 -12.79 -21.73 2.20
CA ALA A 188 -13.31 -20.73 3.13
C ALA A 188 -13.38 -21.27 4.57
N GLN A 189 -13.82 -22.51 4.75
CA GLN A 189 -13.87 -23.16 6.05
C GLN A 189 -12.46 -23.33 6.64
N HIS A 190 -11.50 -23.86 5.86
CA HIS A 190 -10.12 -24.01 6.33
C HIS A 190 -9.49 -22.67 6.72
N GLN A 191 -9.67 -21.64 5.90
CA GLN A 191 -9.15 -20.30 6.14
C GLN A 191 -9.81 -19.67 7.38
N PHE A 192 -11.13 -19.80 7.56
CA PHE A 192 -11.84 -19.31 8.73
C PHE A 192 -11.26 -19.88 10.04
N PHE A 193 -11.11 -21.20 10.12
CA PHE A 193 -10.56 -21.84 11.32
C PHE A 193 -9.13 -21.40 11.62
N LYS A 194 -8.30 -21.23 10.58
CA LYS A 194 -6.94 -20.69 10.71
C LYS A 194 -6.93 -19.25 11.22
N MET A 195 -7.88 -18.41 10.79
CA MET A 195 -7.98 -17.01 11.22
C MET A 195 -8.46 -16.88 12.67
N ILE A 196 -9.36 -17.76 13.12
CA ILE A 196 -10.02 -17.66 14.43
C ILE A 196 -9.27 -18.40 15.55
N SER A 197 -8.49 -19.43 15.21
CA SER A 197 -7.77 -20.27 16.19
C SER A 197 -6.79 -19.54 17.12
N PRO A 198 -6.17 -18.39 16.76
CA PRO A 198 -5.35 -17.63 17.70
C PRO A 198 -6.16 -16.98 18.84
N TYR A 199 -7.45 -16.77 18.64
CA TYR A 199 -8.31 -15.98 19.53
C TYR A 199 -9.31 -16.83 20.32
N PHE A 200 -9.66 -18.01 19.79
CA PHE A 200 -10.68 -18.89 20.36
C PHE A 200 -10.20 -20.33 20.53
N THR A 201 -10.54 -20.94 21.67
CA THR A 201 -10.48 -22.40 21.82
C THR A 201 -11.69 -23.01 21.12
N VAL A 202 -11.42 -23.97 20.25
CA VAL A 202 -12.41 -24.65 19.43
C VAL A 202 -12.81 -25.95 20.14
N CYS A 203 -14.03 -26.03 20.65
CA CYS A 203 -14.55 -27.21 21.35
C CYS A 203 -15.66 -27.86 20.52
N PRO A 204 -15.38 -28.92 19.74
CA PRO A 204 -16.41 -29.67 19.03
C PRO A 204 -17.41 -30.27 20.00
N VAL A 205 -18.69 -30.23 19.64
CA VAL A 205 -19.76 -30.93 20.37
C VAL A 205 -19.90 -32.33 19.79
N ASN A 206 -20.03 -33.32 20.68
CA ASN A 206 -20.08 -34.73 20.30
C ASN A 206 -21.31 -35.02 19.44
N ASP A 207 -21.17 -35.93 18.48
CA ASP A 207 -22.25 -36.28 17.55
C ASP A 207 -23.49 -36.85 18.27
N GLU A 208 -23.32 -37.53 19.42
CA GLU A 208 -24.41 -38.01 20.28
C GLU A 208 -25.26 -36.88 20.90
N GLU A 209 -24.68 -35.70 21.06
CA GLU A 209 -25.38 -34.50 21.52
C GLU A 209 -26.15 -33.81 20.39
N LEU A 210 -25.79 -34.12 19.13
CA LEU A 210 -26.39 -33.57 17.91
C LEU A 210 -27.44 -34.51 17.29
N ASP A 211 -27.43 -35.80 17.65
CA ASP A 211 -28.30 -36.81 17.05
C ASP A 211 -29.80 -36.59 17.36
N PRO A 212 -30.63 -36.37 16.32
CA PRO A 212 -32.09 -36.35 16.45
C PRO A 212 -32.68 -37.66 17.01
N ALA A 213 -32.00 -38.80 16.87
CA ALA A 213 -32.53 -40.12 17.22
C ALA A 213 -32.78 -40.35 18.73
N SER A 214 -32.27 -39.47 19.61
CA SER A 214 -32.62 -39.45 21.04
C SER A 214 -34.01 -38.86 21.33
N CYS A 215 -34.71 -38.33 20.31
CA CYS A 215 -36.11 -37.90 20.34
C CYS A 215 -36.87 -38.52 19.16
N THR A 216 -37.97 -39.22 19.44
CA THR A 216 -38.70 -40.07 18.49
C THR A 216 -39.22 -39.36 17.22
N ILE A 217 -38.70 -39.82 16.05
CA ILE A 217 -39.26 -39.95 14.66
C ILE A 217 -39.02 -38.81 13.62
N HIS A 218 -38.26 -39.11 12.54
CA HIS A 218 -38.72 -39.22 11.12
C HIS A 218 -37.67 -39.93 10.20
N PRO A 219 -38.03 -40.81 9.23
CA PRO A 219 -37.10 -41.75 8.56
C PRO A 219 -36.35 -41.26 7.29
N LEU A 220 -36.13 -39.95 7.11
CA LEU A 220 -35.61 -39.41 5.84
C LEU A 220 -34.30 -38.62 5.95
N VAL A 221 -33.53 -38.77 7.03
CA VAL A 221 -32.18 -38.17 7.14
C VAL A 221 -31.14 -39.29 7.00
N PRO A 222 -30.39 -39.37 5.87
CA PRO A 222 -29.37 -40.38 5.67
C PRO A 222 -28.26 -40.33 6.73
N THR A 223 -27.76 -41.51 7.06
CA THR A 223 -26.87 -41.87 8.18
C THR A 223 -25.40 -41.44 8.00
N SER A 224 -25.14 -40.21 7.58
CA SER A 224 -23.83 -39.56 7.73
C SER A 224 -24.02 -38.08 8.04
N MET A 225 -24.02 -37.72 9.34
CA MET A 225 -24.08 -36.31 9.75
C MET A 225 -22.84 -35.57 9.21
N LYS A 226 -23.02 -34.79 8.13
CA LYS A 226 -22.03 -33.81 7.66
C LYS A 226 -22.08 -32.51 8.47
N GLN A 227 -23.06 -32.34 9.34
CA GLN A 227 -23.18 -31.15 10.18
C GLN A 227 -22.33 -31.30 11.44
N ARG A 228 -21.55 -30.26 11.74
CA ARG A 228 -20.77 -30.14 12.99
C ARG A 228 -21.31 -28.97 13.79
N LEU A 229 -21.25 -29.09 15.11
CA LEU A 229 -21.49 -27.98 16.03
C LEU A 229 -20.24 -27.82 16.89
N THR A 230 -19.79 -26.59 17.03
CA THR A 230 -18.56 -26.24 17.71
C THR A 230 -18.81 -25.03 18.58
N ILE A 231 -18.32 -25.09 19.82
CA ILE A 231 -18.37 -23.97 20.75
C ILE A 231 -16.99 -23.32 20.78
N PHE A 232 -16.94 -22.04 20.43
CA PHE A 232 -15.75 -21.23 20.54
C PHE A 232 -15.75 -20.50 21.88
N HIS A 233 -14.73 -20.75 22.68
CA HIS A 233 -14.48 -20.01 23.92
C HIS A 233 -13.38 -18.98 23.67
N TRP A 234 -13.66 -17.73 24.02
CA TRP A 234 -12.67 -16.66 23.96
C TRP A 234 -11.47 -17.04 24.84
N ILE A 235 -10.27 -17.14 24.27
CA ILE A 235 -9.05 -17.52 25.01
C ILE A 235 -8.70 -16.42 26.03
N GLY A 236 -9.12 -15.18 25.78
CA GLY A 236 -8.79 -14.04 26.64
C GLY A 236 -7.32 -13.64 26.56
N GLN A 237 -6.48 -14.32 25.79
CA GLN A 237 -5.11 -13.89 25.54
C GLN A 237 -5.11 -12.97 24.34
N LEU A 238 -4.73 -11.71 24.56
CA LEU A 238 -4.38 -10.84 23.45
C LEU A 238 -2.98 -11.24 22.99
N ILE A 239 -2.89 -11.69 21.75
CA ILE A 239 -1.61 -11.95 21.09
C ILE A 239 -1.21 -10.67 20.37
N PHE A 240 -0.05 -10.13 20.74
CA PHE A 240 0.57 -9.00 20.07
C PHE A 240 1.61 -9.52 19.08
N ILE A 241 1.54 -9.07 17.82
CA ILE A 241 2.43 -9.52 16.74
C ILE A 241 3.22 -8.31 16.23
N LEU A 242 4.54 -8.47 16.17
CA LEU A 242 5.45 -7.50 15.56
C LEU A 242 6.17 -8.14 14.37
N ASP A 243 6.42 -7.34 13.35
CA ASP A 243 7.27 -7.70 12.22
C ASP A 243 8.75 -7.60 12.61
N SER A 244 9.54 -8.54 12.12
CA SER A 244 11.00 -8.53 12.23
C SER A 244 11.66 -9.14 11.01
N ARG A 245 12.91 -8.77 10.71
CA ARG A 245 13.73 -9.42 9.69
C ARG A 245 15.20 -9.30 10.05
N SER A 246 15.88 -10.43 10.23
CA SER A 246 17.28 -10.44 10.67
C SER A 246 17.48 -9.62 11.96
N LEU A 247 16.61 -9.82 12.95
CA LEU A 247 16.76 -9.24 14.30
C LEU A 247 17.01 -10.35 15.31
N GLN A 248 17.94 -10.12 16.23
CA GLN A 248 18.17 -10.99 17.38
C GLN A 248 17.47 -10.39 18.60
N ILE A 249 16.37 -11.01 19.01
CA ILE A 249 15.63 -10.58 20.21
C ILE A 249 16.29 -11.18 21.44
N MET A 250 16.73 -10.32 22.37
CA MET A 250 17.38 -10.73 23.63
C MET A 250 16.37 -10.86 24.78
N SER A 251 15.43 -9.91 24.89
CA SER A 251 14.35 -10.00 25.88
C SER A 251 13.15 -9.12 25.50
N ILE A 252 11.97 -9.53 25.94
CA ILE A 252 10.73 -8.75 25.88
C ILE A 252 10.17 -8.65 27.29
N LYS A 253 9.89 -7.41 27.74
CA LYS A 253 9.27 -7.14 29.04
C LYS A 253 7.98 -6.35 28.85
N LEU A 254 6.96 -6.69 29.63
CA LEU A 254 5.73 -5.94 29.76
C LEU A 254 5.61 -5.45 31.20
N ASP A 255 5.63 -4.14 31.40
CA ASP A 255 5.60 -3.50 32.73
C ASP A 255 6.63 -4.16 33.69
N ASP A 256 7.88 -4.24 33.22
CA ASP A 256 9.05 -4.88 33.86
C ASP A 256 9.02 -6.41 34.00
N LYS A 257 7.90 -7.07 33.70
CA LYS A 257 7.81 -8.53 33.71
C LYS A 257 8.29 -9.12 32.40
N VAL A 258 9.29 -10.00 32.46
CA VAL A 258 9.77 -10.76 31.29
C VAL A 258 8.65 -11.65 30.75
N LEU A 259 8.42 -11.58 29.44
CA LEU A 259 7.44 -12.38 28.72
C LEU A 259 8.12 -13.47 27.89
N ASN A 260 7.43 -14.59 27.75
CA ASN A 260 7.74 -15.56 26.71
C ASN A 260 7.22 -15.03 25.37
N TYR A 261 7.99 -15.28 24.32
CA TYR A 261 7.61 -14.99 22.95
C TYR A 261 8.00 -16.16 22.05
N ARG A 262 7.35 -16.25 20.89
CA ARG A 262 7.73 -17.19 19.84
C ARG A 262 7.96 -16.43 18.55
N VAL A 263 8.83 -16.95 17.70
CA VAL A 263 9.14 -16.37 16.39
C VAL A 263 8.72 -17.37 15.32
N GLU A 264 7.89 -16.93 14.38
CA GLU A 264 7.40 -17.75 13.27
C GLU A 264 7.75 -17.09 11.94
N SER A 265 8.29 -17.84 10.98
CA SER A 265 8.63 -17.29 9.67
C SER A 265 7.37 -16.99 8.84
N ALA A 266 7.40 -15.86 8.14
CA ALA A 266 6.37 -15.37 7.23
C ALA A 266 6.89 -15.27 5.77
N SER A 267 7.83 -16.13 5.38
CA SER A 267 8.39 -16.18 4.02
C SER A 267 8.99 -14.83 3.61
N VAL A 268 8.57 -14.26 2.47
CA VAL A 268 9.08 -12.99 1.93
C VAL A 268 8.87 -11.81 2.88
N LEU A 269 7.91 -11.88 3.81
CA LEU A 269 7.61 -10.80 4.76
C LEU A 269 8.52 -10.78 6.00
N GLY A 270 9.45 -11.74 6.15
CA GLY A 270 10.31 -11.85 7.33
C GLY A 270 9.71 -12.73 8.41
N ASP A 271 9.89 -12.38 9.68
CA ASP A 271 9.49 -13.19 10.84
C ASP A 271 8.48 -12.44 11.73
N LYS A 272 7.51 -13.19 12.27
CA LYS A 272 6.49 -12.71 13.22
C LYS A 272 6.98 -12.96 14.64
N ILE A 273 7.17 -11.91 15.42
CA ILE A 273 7.38 -12.00 16.86
C ILE A 273 6.02 -12.01 17.53
N ILE A 274 5.67 -13.12 18.14
CA ILE A 274 4.35 -13.37 18.73
C ILE A 274 4.50 -13.34 20.25
N ILE A 275 3.80 -12.39 20.88
CA ILE A 275 3.90 -12.06 22.31
C ILE A 275 2.53 -12.26 22.94
N ASP A 276 2.44 -13.11 23.96
CA ASP A 276 1.23 -13.21 24.78
C ASP A 276 1.25 -12.11 25.86
N VAL A 277 0.37 -11.12 25.70
CA VAL A 277 0.23 -10.04 26.69
C VAL A 277 -0.90 -10.31 27.69
N GLY A 278 -1.53 -11.48 27.65
CA GLY A 278 -2.60 -11.91 28.54
C GLY A 278 -3.93 -11.17 28.31
N LYS A 279 -4.81 -11.20 29.32
CA LYS A 279 -6.13 -10.54 29.28
C LYS A 279 -6.00 -9.02 29.29
N ARG A 280 -6.58 -8.37 28.30
CA ARG A 280 -6.61 -6.91 28.12
C ARG A 280 -8.00 -6.44 27.73
N LYS A 281 -8.28 -5.15 27.96
CA LYS A 281 -9.51 -4.47 27.57
C LYS A 281 -9.20 -3.39 26.54
N ALA A 282 -10.18 -3.07 25.70
CA ALA A 282 -10.07 -1.93 24.79
C ALA A 282 -9.74 -0.65 25.56
N GLY A 283 -8.69 0.06 25.12
CA GLY A 283 -8.19 1.28 25.76
C GLY A 283 -7.06 1.08 26.77
N ASP A 284 -6.72 -0.17 27.12
CA ASP A 284 -5.54 -0.45 27.95
C ASP A 284 -4.26 0.08 27.27
N LYS A 285 -3.39 0.71 28.05
CA LYS A 285 -2.07 1.17 27.61
C LYS A 285 -1.01 0.23 28.16
N LEU A 286 -0.13 -0.26 27.28
CA LEU A 286 0.89 -1.24 27.61
C LEU A 286 2.27 -0.66 27.33
N SER A 287 3.23 -0.95 28.21
CA SER A 287 4.64 -0.61 28.00
C SER A 287 5.43 -1.88 27.71
N LEU A 288 5.78 -2.07 26.44
CA LEU A 288 6.61 -3.18 25.97
C LEU A 288 8.05 -2.69 25.77
N ILE A 289 8.99 -3.28 26.51
CA ILE A 289 10.43 -3.03 26.34
C ILE A 289 11.04 -4.22 25.63
N ILE A 290 11.59 -3.98 24.44
CA ILE A 290 12.23 -5.01 23.61
C ILE A 290 13.71 -4.69 23.52
N VAL A 291 14.55 -5.61 23.98
CA VAL A 291 16.01 -5.52 23.86
C VAL A 291 16.42 -6.40 22.68
N TYR A 292 17.04 -5.81 21.66
CA TYR A 292 17.38 -6.50 20.42
C TYR A 292 18.68 -5.96 19.79
N SER A 293 19.20 -6.69 18.81
CA SER A 293 20.27 -6.24 17.92
C SER A 293 19.94 -6.56 16.45
N THR A 294 20.44 -5.75 15.54
CA THR A 294 20.36 -6.02 14.09
C THR A 294 21.34 -7.13 13.71
N GLY A 295 20.90 -8.06 12.85
CA GLY A 295 21.71 -9.13 12.31
C GLY A 295 22.57 -8.70 11.12
N ASP A 296 23.35 -9.64 10.61
CA ASP A 296 24.27 -9.50 9.47
C ASP A 296 23.55 -9.34 8.12
N GLN A 297 22.29 -9.80 8.03
CA GLN A 297 21.42 -9.65 6.87
C GLN A 297 20.43 -8.49 7.03
N CYS A 298 20.79 -7.48 7.84
CA CYS A 298 19.96 -6.28 7.99
C CYS A 298 19.75 -5.61 6.63
N SER A 299 18.48 -5.49 6.24
CA SER A 299 18.08 -4.89 4.95
C SER A 299 17.75 -3.40 5.06
N ALA A 300 17.59 -2.89 6.28
CA ALA A 300 17.19 -1.51 6.54
C ALA A 300 18.33 -0.50 6.50
N VAL A 301 19.57 -0.92 6.79
CA VAL A 301 20.72 -0.02 6.88
C VAL A 301 21.86 -0.51 6.02
N GLN A 302 22.61 0.45 5.50
CA GLN A 302 23.86 0.19 4.82
C GLN A 302 25.01 0.76 5.65
N PHE A 303 26.00 -0.09 5.93
CA PHE A 303 27.28 0.32 6.49
C PHE A 303 28.30 0.49 5.36
N LEU A 304 28.88 1.68 5.28
CA LEU A 304 29.94 2.01 4.36
C LEU A 304 31.26 2.08 5.12
N LYS A 305 32.28 1.40 4.59
CA LYS A 305 33.65 1.54 5.07
C LYS A 305 34.18 2.93 4.74
N ALA A 306 35.26 3.33 5.42
CA ALA A 306 35.88 4.62 5.17
C ALA A 306 36.22 4.82 3.70
N GLU A 307 36.73 3.81 2.99
CA GLU A 307 37.15 3.94 1.59
C GLU A 307 35.98 4.22 0.61
N GLN A 308 34.74 3.98 1.06
CA GLN A 308 33.51 4.20 0.30
C GLN A 308 32.92 5.61 0.52
N THR A 309 33.47 6.40 1.45
CA THR A 309 33.04 7.79 1.70
C THR A 309 33.86 8.78 0.88
N VAL A 310 33.31 9.97 0.63
CA VAL A 310 33.97 11.01 -0.19
C VAL A 310 35.26 11.48 0.46
N THR A 311 35.29 11.55 1.79
CA THR A 311 36.50 11.94 2.54
C THR A 311 37.52 10.82 2.64
N LYS A 312 37.13 9.56 2.51
CA LYS A 312 37.95 8.37 2.74
C LYS A 312 38.51 8.23 4.17
N LYS A 313 37.94 8.96 5.13
CA LYS A 313 38.50 9.09 6.49
C LYS A 313 37.73 8.31 7.55
N LYS A 314 36.41 8.22 7.39
CA LYS A 314 35.49 7.70 8.41
C LYS A 314 34.40 6.85 7.76
N PRO A 315 33.88 5.83 8.48
CA PRO A 315 32.74 5.07 8.01
C PRO A 315 31.47 5.93 7.94
N TYR A 316 30.45 5.40 7.29
CA TYR A 316 29.15 6.05 7.17
C TYR A 316 28.04 5.00 7.30
N LEU A 317 26.90 5.39 7.84
CA LEU A 317 25.70 4.57 7.90
C LEU A 317 24.51 5.40 7.45
N PHE A 318 23.63 4.80 6.66
CA PHE A 318 22.30 5.36 6.41
C PHE A 318 21.26 4.24 6.31
N SER A 319 20.00 4.56 6.62
CA SER A 319 18.86 3.65 6.47
C SER A 319 18.06 3.88 5.19
N GLN A 320 17.33 2.85 4.75
CA GLN A 320 16.23 2.92 3.79
C GLN A 320 15.13 1.96 4.24
N CYS A 321 14.04 2.48 4.81
CA CYS A 321 12.99 1.66 5.41
C CYS A 321 11.82 1.36 4.46
N GLN A 322 11.56 2.20 3.46
CA GLN A 322 10.55 1.92 2.44
C GLN A 322 10.94 0.71 1.59
N ALA A 323 10.04 -0.24 1.28
CA ALA A 323 8.64 -0.32 1.72
C ALA A 323 8.46 -1.02 3.08
N ILE A 324 9.13 -2.15 3.30
CA ILE A 324 8.92 -3.03 4.46
C ILE A 324 10.24 -3.41 5.14
N ASN A 325 11.19 -2.48 5.16
CA ASN A 325 12.52 -2.72 5.73
C ASN A 325 12.64 -2.19 7.17
N ALA A 326 11.70 -1.39 7.69
CA ALA A 326 11.76 -0.92 9.08
C ALA A 326 11.79 -2.09 10.08
N ARG A 327 11.11 -3.21 9.76
CA ARG A 327 11.19 -4.48 10.52
C ARG A 327 12.60 -5.07 10.63
N SER A 328 13.53 -4.65 9.78
CA SER A 328 14.94 -5.06 9.84
C SER A 328 15.81 -4.10 10.64
N LEU A 329 15.28 -2.94 11.02
CA LEU A 329 15.91 -1.98 11.92
C LEU A 329 15.38 -2.07 13.35
N VAL A 330 14.06 -2.22 13.52
CA VAL A 330 13.38 -2.27 14.82
C VAL A 330 12.18 -3.23 14.77
N PRO A 331 11.90 -4.03 15.82
CA PRO A 331 10.65 -4.79 15.90
C PRO A 331 9.46 -3.85 15.96
N CYS A 332 8.59 -3.87 14.94
CA CYS A 332 7.48 -2.91 14.84
C CYS A 332 6.29 -3.52 14.08
N MET A 333 5.13 -2.86 14.15
CA MET A 333 4.02 -3.13 13.23
C MET A 333 4.37 -2.46 11.90
N ASP A 334 5.06 -3.18 11.02
CA ASP A 334 5.71 -2.59 9.84
C ASP A 334 4.74 -2.49 8.66
N THR A 335 3.74 -1.64 8.84
CA THR A 335 2.66 -1.34 7.90
C THR A 335 2.39 0.16 7.91
N PRO A 336 2.14 0.80 6.75
CA PRO A 336 1.83 2.22 6.71
C PRO A 336 0.46 2.55 7.33
N SER A 337 -0.40 1.54 7.60
CA SER A 337 -1.66 1.73 8.34
C SER A 337 -1.47 2.16 9.80
N VAL A 338 -0.29 1.91 10.38
CA VAL A 338 0.04 2.30 11.75
C VAL A 338 0.94 3.52 11.70
N LYS A 339 0.51 4.62 12.34
CA LYS A 339 1.34 5.81 12.52
C LYS A 339 1.68 6.03 13.99
N GLN A 340 2.93 6.35 14.27
CA GLN A 340 3.48 6.50 15.62
C GLN A 340 4.36 7.75 15.74
N THR A 341 4.32 8.40 16.89
CA THR A 341 5.38 9.34 17.30
C THR A 341 6.57 8.54 17.81
N TYR A 342 7.77 9.11 17.81
CA TYR A 342 8.92 8.48 18.47
C TYR A 342 9.86 9.50 19.09
N ASP A 343 10.47 9.08 20.20
CA ASP A 343 11.65 9.72 20.77
C ASP A 343 12.82 8.74 20.59
N ALA A 344 14.00 9.25 20.29
CA ALA A 344 15.19 8.43 20.09
C ALA A 344 16.40 9.01 20.81
N VAL A 345 17.22 8.12 21.34
CA VAL A 345 18.54 8.44 21.89
C VAL A 345 19.55 7.54 21.18
N VAL A 346 20.48 8.16 20.46
CA VAL A 346 21.47 7.44 19.64
C VAL A 346 22.87 7.80 20.10
N THR A 347 23.65 6.79 20.47
CA THR A 347 25.05 6.94 20.84
C THR A 347 25.93 6.54 19.67
N VAL A 348 26.84 7.42 19.26
CA VAL A 348 27.77 7.24 18.13
C VAL A 348 29.20 7.65 18.53
N PRO A 349 30.25 7.26 17.79
CA PRO A 349 31.60 7.80 18.00
C PRO A 349 31.62 9.34 17.99
N ASN A 350 32.43 9.95 18.86
CA ASN A 350 32.39 11.39 19.15
C ASN A 350 32.68 12.32 17.97
N ASP A 351 33.34 11.82 16.94
CA ASP A 351 33.71 12.53 15.72
C ASP A 351 32.69 12.38 14.58
N LEU A 352 31.58 11.69 14.83
CA LEU A 352 30.48 11.51 13.87
C LEU A 352 29.25 12.32 14.25
N ILE A 353 28.52 12.75 13.23
CA ILE A 353 27.21 13.37 13.34
C ILE A 353 26.15 12.30 13.14
N CYS A 354 25.14 12.28 14.01
CA CYS A 354 23.93 11.49 13.84
C CYS A 354 22.76 12.43 13.50
N LEU A 355 21.96 12.04 12.51
CA LEU A 355 20.69 12.68 12.19
C LEU A 355 19.62 11.60 12.04
N MET A 356 18.37 11.96 12.28
CA MET A 356 17.22 11.07 12.12
C MET A 356 16.06 11.82 11.44
N SER A 357 15.02 11.09 11.03
CA SER A 357 13.73 11.63 10.57
C SER A 357 12.92 12.31 11.69
N ALA A 358 13.55 13.22 12.44
CA ALA A 358 13.06 13.85 13.65
C ALA A 358 13.80 15.15 13.95
N THR A 359 13.24 15.96 14.84
CA THR A 359 13.92 17.17 15.34
C THR A 359 14.91 16.83 16.45
N ALA A 360 16.11 17.40 16.42
CA ALA A 360 17.10 17.26 17.49
C ALA A 360 16.63 17.98 18.77
N VAL A 361 16.91 17.38 19.93
CA VAL A 361 16.53 17.90 21.25
C VAL A 361 17.80 18.25 22.02
N GLY A 362 18.04 19.55 22.20
CA GLY A 362 19.23 20.04 22.89
C GLY A 362 20.53 19.82 22.11
N GLU A 363 21.64 20.13 22.77
CA GLU A 363 22.98 19.83 22.25
C GLU A 363 23.37 18.38 22.54
N PRO A 364 24.16 17.72 21.68
CA PRO A 364 24.63 16.36 21.94
C PRO A 364 25.49 16.26 23.21
N GLU A 365 25.31 15.20 23.99
CA GLU A 365 26.10 14.93 25.20
C GLU A 365 27.39 14.17 24.82
N GLU A 366 28.56 14.76 25.11
CA GLU A 366 29.86 14.10 24.91
C GLU A 366 30.29 13.34 26.17
N THR A 367 30.52 12.03 26.03
CA THR A 367 31.02 11.17 27.12
C THR A 367 32.17 10.30 26.65
N GLY A 368 33.41 10.80 26.80
CA GLY A 368 34.62 10.09 26.39
C GLY A 368 34.74 9.98 24.87
N GLU A 369 34.77 8.76 24.35
CA GLU A 369 34.92 8.48 22.91
C GLU A 369 33.58 8.44 22.16
N VAL A 370 32.46 8.67 22.85
CA VAL A 370 31.13 8.66 22.25
C VAL A 370 30.39 9.99 22.46
N LYS A 371 29.43 10.25 21.58
CA LYS A 371 28.49 11.36 21.63
C LYS A 371 27.07 10.82 21.54
N LYS A 372 26.19 11.31 22.40
CA LYS A 372 24.78 10.92 22.46
C LYS A 372 23.91 12.04 21.89
N TYR A 373 23.09 11.70 20.91
CA TYR A 373 22.11 12.57 20.28
C TYR A 373 20.69 12.19 20.74
N SER A 374 19.87 13.19 21.03
CA SER A 374 18.47 13.01 21.41
C SER A 374 17.57 13.61 20.32
N PHE A 375 16.52 12.88 19.93
CA PHE A 375 15.60 13.29 18.89
C PHE A 375 14.15 13.10 19.32
N LYS A 376 13.27 13.92 18.74
CA LYS A 376 11.83 13.88 18.94
C LYS A 376 11.09 14.06 17.62
N GLN A 377 10.25 13.09 17.27
CA GLN A 377 9.28 13.15 16.18
C GLN A 377 7.88 13.24 16.78
N SER A 378 7.35 14.47 16.84
CA SER A 378 6.07 14.76 17.49
C SER A 378 4.85 14.50 16.60
N ILE A 379 5.05 14.39 15.29
CA ILE A 379 3.99 14.08 14.33
C ILE A 379 4.02 12.57 14.07
N ARG A 380 2.85 11.94 14.04
CA ARG A 380 2.75 10.49 13.84
C ARG A 380 3.17 10.13 12.42
N ILE A 381 4.13 9.20 12.30
CA ILE A 381 4.66 8.71 11.02
C ILE A 381 4.49 7.19 10.91
N PRO A 382 4.28 6.63 9.71
CA PRO A 382 4.41 5.20 9.47
C PRO A 382 5.86 4.70 9.64
N SER A 383 6.03 3.41 9.92
CA SER A 383 7.34 2.78 10.18
C SER A 383 8.35 2.97 9.04
N TYR A 384 7.89 2.98 7.79
CA TYR A 384 8.75 3.10 6.62
C TYR A 384 9.48 4.46 6.52
N LEU A 385 9.03 5.48 7.26
CA LEU A 385 9.64 6.81 7.33
C LEU A 385 10.65 6.95 8.48
N LEU A 386 10.89 5.90 9.26
CA LEU A 386 11.97 5.89 10.22
C LEU A 386 13.31 5.94 9.49
N ALA A 387 14.10 6.98 9.77
CA ALA A 387 15.41 7.14 9.19
C ALA A 387 16.50 7.48 10.21
N ILE A 388 17.70 7.00 9.92
CA ILE A 388 18.92 7.31 10.64
C ILE A 388 20.08 7.45 9.64
N VAL A 389 20.92 8.45 9.86
CA VAL A 389 22.19 8.62 9.16
C VAL A 389 23.28 8.98 10.16
N VAL A 390 24.44 8.34 10.05
CA VAL A 390 25.59 8.54 10.92
C VAL A 390 26.85 8.65 10.07
N GLY A 391 27.61 9.72 10.21
CA GLY A 391 28.86 9.89 9.47
C GLY A 391 29.53 11.23 9.70
N LEU A 392 30.67 11.43 9.04
CA LEU A 392 31.37 12.71 9.06
C LEU A 392 30.62 13.71 8.19
N MET A 393 29.80 14.56 8.81
CA MET A 393 28.97 15.54 8.11
C MET A 393 29.15 16.94 8.69
N VAL A 394 28.84 17.94 7.87
CA VAL A 394 28.76 19.35 8.25
C VAL A 394 27.48 19.96 7.70
N LYS A 395 27.03 21.03 8.35
CA LYS A 395 25.77 21.73 8.05
C LYS A 395 26.01 23.05 7.34
N ARG A 396 25.10 23.40 6.42
CA ARG A 396 24.89 24.77 5.92
C ARG A 396 23.40 25.10 5.98
N ASP A 397 23.03 26.22 6.59
CA ASP A 397 21.63 26.67 6.60
C ASP A 397 21.25 27.32 5.26
N LEU A 398 20.18 26.82 4.64
CA LEU A 398 19.60 27.34 3.38
C LEU A 398 18.59 28.47 3.68
N SER A 399 17.88 28.35 4.81
CA SER A 399 16.95 29.34 5.34
C SER A 399 16.88 29.18 6.88
N THR A 400 15.94 29.87 7.54
CA THR A 400 15.70 29.70 8.97
C THR A 400 15.18 28.31 9.34
N ARG A 401 14.54 27.60 8.40
CA ARG A 401 13.91 26.28 8.62
C ARG A 401 14.39 25.18 7.68
N CYS A 402 15.27 25.50 6.74
CA CYS A 402 15.88 24.54 5.82
C CYS A 402 17.40 24.54 5.96
N ALA A 403 18.02 23.37 5.99
CA ALA A 403 19.47 23.22 5.93
C ALA A 403 19.87 22.05 5.04
N VAL A 404 21.13 22.03 4.64
CA VAL A 404 21.74 20.90 3.97
C VAL A 404 22.90 20.35 4.80
N TRP A 405 22.94 19.02 4.89
CA TRP A 405 23.97 18.24 5.53
C TRP A 405 24.70 17.41 4.48
N ALA A 406 26.03 17.39 4.53
CA ALA A 406 26.82 16.53 3.65
C ALA A 406 28.22 16.32 4.22
N GLU A 407 29.00 15.43 3.61
CA GLU A 407 30.44 15.35 3.90
C GLU A 407 31.15 16.70 3.62
N PRO A 408 32.22 17.06 4.35
CA PRO A 408 32.89 18.36 4.23
C PRO A 408 33.29 18.80 2.81
N LYS A 409 33.61 17.85 1.91
CA LYS A 409 33.98 18.14 0.52
C LYS A 409 32.78 18.37 -0.42
N VAL A 410 31.57 18.15 0.06
CA VAL A 410 30.33 18.13 -0.72
C VAL A 410 29.39 19.27 -0.30
N VAL A 411 29.43 19.69 0.96
CA VAL A 411 28.44 20.61 1.54
C VAL A 411 28.29 21.93 0.79
N ASP A 412 29.38 22.52 0.28
CA ASP A 412 29.29 23.80 -0.43
C ASP A 412 28.63 23.65 -1.81
N LYS A 413 28.86 22.52 -2.47
CA LYS A 413 28.15 22.18 -3.71
C LYS A 413 26.67 21.97 -3.44
N ALA A 414 26.35 21.21 -2.40
CA ALA A 414 24.96 20.95 -2.00
C ALA A 414 24.22 22.22 -1.56
N PHE A 415 24.91 23.12 -0.85
CA PHE A 415 24.39 24.43 -0.47
C PHE A 415 24.04 25.29 -1.69
N TYR A 416 24.92 25.34 -2.68
CA TYR A 416 24.64 26.04 -3.93
C TYR A 416 23.48 25.40 -4.71
N GLU A 417 23.50 24.07 -4.84
CA GLU A 417 22.54 23.31 -5.64
C GLU A 417 21.11 23.45 -5.11
N PHE A 418 20.94 23.32 -3.78
CA PHE A 418 19.64 23.29 -3.13
C PHE A 418 19.21 24.64 -2.54
N GLY A 419 19.85 25.73 -2.97
CA GLY A 419 19.55 27.09 -2.50
C GLY A 419 18.09 27.54 -2.67
N GLU A 420 17.33 26.88 -3.54
CA GLU A 420 15.92 27.21 -3.82
C GLU A 420 14.91 26.39 -2.99
N THR A 421 15.37 25.53 -2.09
CA THR A 421 14.52 24.64 -1.28
C THR A 421 13.41 25.39 -0.54
N GLU A 422 13.74 26.53 0.09
CA GLU A 422 12.74 27.34 0.82
C GLU A 422 11.66 27.90 -0.11
N LYS A 423 12.03 28.32 -1.32
CA LYS A 423 11.08 28.83 -2.32
C LYS A 423 10.13 27.73 -2.81
N MET A 424 10.66 26.53 -3.04
CA MET A 424 9.85 25.36 -3.38
C MET A 424 8.90 24.99 -2.24
N LEU A 425 9.38 25.02 -0.99
CA LEU A 425 8.58 24.72 0.19
C LEU A 425 7.43 25.72 0.37
N GLN A 426 7.70 27.02 0.23
CA GLN A 426 6.65 28.07 0.27
C GLN A 426 5.63 27.90 -0.86
N THR A 427 6.09 27.54 -2.06
CA THR A 427 5.20 27.27 -3.20
C THR A 427 4.28 26.09 -2.92
N ALA A 428 4.80 25.02 -2.31
CA ALA A 428 4.00 23.90 -1.86
C ALA A 428 2.99 24.31 -0.78
N GLU A 429 3.41 25.10 0.22
CA GLU A 429 2.53 25.63 1.26
C GLU A 429 1.35 26.43 0.69
N ASP A 430 1.63 27.29 -0.30
CA ASP A 430 0.61 28.08 -0.99
C ASP A 430 -0.37 27.19 -1.75
N LEU A 431 0.09 26.08 -2.33
CA LEU A 431 -0.75 25.15 -3.11
C LEU A 431 -1.63 24.28 -2.22
N VAL A 432 -1.10 23.71 -1.14
CA VAL A 432 -1.75 22.61 -0.41
C VAL A 432 -1.94 22.83 1.09
N GLY A 433 -1.40 23.91 1.66
CA GLY A 433 -1.55 24.27 3.07
C GLY A 433 -0.24 24.23 3.84
N LYS A 434 -0.27 24.71 5.08
CA LYS A 434 0.94 24.93 5.91
C LYS A 434 1.79 23.66 6.09
N TYR A 435 3.11 23.83 6.13
CA TYR A 435 4.05 22.77 6.47
C TYR A 435 4.06 22.52 8.00
N GLU A 436 3.78 21.29 8.43
CA GLU A 436 3.61 20.96 9.86
C GLU A 436 4.89 20.49 10.57
N TRP A 437 5.90 20.02 9.84
CA TRP A 437 7.02 19.26 10.41
C TRP A 437 8.13 20.12 11.05
N GLY A 438 7.95 21.44 11.09
CA GLY A 438 8.92 22.37 11.65
C GLY A 438 10.08 22.66 10.70
N ARG A 439 11.06 21.76 10.64
CA ARG A 439 12.24 21.89 9.74
C ARG A 439 12.10 21.04 8.50
N TYR A 440 12.73 21.47 7.40
CA TYR A 440 12.91 20.70 6.17
C TYR A 440 14.40 20.69 5.83
N ASP A 441 15.15 19.76 6.42
CA ASP A 441 16.57 19.61 6.13
C ASP A 441 16.77 18.55 5.03
N LEU A 442 17.87 18.69 4.27
CA LEU A 442 18.35 17.75 3.28
C LEU A 442 19.65 17.10 3.77
N VAL A 443 19.87 15.82 3.51
CA VAL A 443 21.18 15.20 3.66
C VAL A 443 21.62 14.56 2.34
N VAL A 444 22.77 15.00 1.82
CA VAL A 444 23.38 14.40 0.64
C VAL A 444 24.17 13.17 1.06
N LEU A 445 23.66 12.02 0.66
CA LEU A 445 24.28 10.73 0.97
C LEU A 445 25.53 10.47 0.10
N PRO A 446 26.37 9.49 0.47
CA PRO A 446 27.48 9.04 -0.37
C PRO A 446 27.01 8.52 -1.74
N SER A 447 27.92 8.48 -2.72
CA SER A 447 27.60 8.11 -4.10
C SER A 447 27.09 6.68 -4.29
N SER A 448 27.26 5.81 -3.29
CA SER A 448 26.69 4.46 -3.26
C SER A 448 25.18 4.44 -3.02
N PHE A 449 24.53 5.55 -2.67
CA PHE A 449 23.08 5.61 -2.50
C PHE A 449 22.36 5.27 -3.83
N PRO A 450 21.53 4.21 -3.89
CA PRO A 450 21.05 3.68 -5.17
C PRO A 450 19.79 4.37 -5.70
N TYR A 451 19.12 5.21 -4.89
CA TYR A 451 17.84 5.88 -5.21
C TYR A 451 18.01 7.36 -5.58
N GLY A 452 16.90 8.04 -5.91
CA GLY A 452 16.86 9.47 -6.22
C GLY A 452 16.81 10.33 -4.95
N GLY A 453 15.76 10.15 -4.17
CA GLY A 453 15.57 10.73 -2.84
C GLY A 453 14.77 9.78 -1.94
N MET A 454 14.52 10.21 -0.71
CA MET A 454 13.59 9.57 0.22
C MET A 454 13.03 10.65 1.17
N GLU A 455 11.71 10.68 1.30
CA GLU A 455 10.91 11.73 1.92
C GLU A 455 10.89 11.72 3.46
N ASN A 456 11.96 11.22 4.07
CA ASN A 456 12.09 11.08 5.52
C ASN A 456 11.74 12.40 6.24
N PRO A 457 10.71 12.44 7.10
CA PRO A 457 10.21 13.67 7.69
C PRO A 457 11.31 14.45 8.43
N CYS A 458 11.33 15.76 8.24
CA CYS A 458 12.35 16.68 8.75
C CYS A 458 13.74 16.56 8.12
N LEU A 459 14.07 15.46 7.42
CA LEU A 459 15.41 15.16 6.91
C LEU A 459 15.38 14.32 5.63
N THR A 460 15.07 14.93 4.49
CA THR A 460 15.05 14.24 3.20
C THR A 460 16.45 13.74 2.82
N PHE A 461 16.53 12.49 2.39
CA PHE A 461 17.77 11.92 1.86
C PHE A 461 17.87 12.24 0.37
N ALA A 462 19.03 12.71 -0.08
CA ALA A 462 19.26 13.11 -1.46
C ALA A 462 20.49 12.42 -2.05
N THR A 463 20.40 12.00 -3.32
CA THR A 463 21.54 11.46 -4.06
C THR A 463 22.52 12.58 -4.46
N PRO A 464 23.85 12.34 -4.41
CA PRO A 464 24.83 13.31 -4.88
C PRO A 464 24.78 13.51 -6.40
N ALA A 465 24.07 12.65 -7.14
CA ALA A 465 23.84 12.84 -8.57
C ALA A 465 22.97 14.06 -8.91
N LEU A 466 22.33 14.69 -7.90
CA LEU A 466 21.61 15.95 -8.06
C LEU A 466 22.53 17.17 -8.07
N LEU A 467 23.82 17.02 -7.72
CA LEU A 467 24.78 18.13 -7.64
C LEU A 467 25.32 18.50 -9.03
N ALA A 468 24.47 19.05 -9.88
CA ALA A 468 24.79 19.39 -11.26
C ALA A 468 25.72 20.60 -11.40
N GLY A 469 25.77 21.47 -10.39
CA GLY A 469 26.57 22.70 -10.38
C GLY A 469 25.84 23.91 -10.98
N ASP A 470 24.60 23.75 -11.41
CA ASP A 470 23.76 24.77 -12.06
C ASP A 470 22.29 24.72 -11.59
N ARG A 471 21.95 23.88 -10.61
CA ARG A 471 20.60 23.64 -10.06
C ARG A 471 19.64 22.90 -10.99
N SER A 472 20.10 22.47 -12.17
CA SER A 472 19.27 21.84 -13.20
C SER A 472 18.69 20.48 -12.80
N ALA A 473 19.22 19.84 -11.76
CA ALA A 473 18.73 18.58 -11.20
C ALA A 473 17.96 18.74 -9.88
N ALA A 474 17.76 19.96 -9.38
CA ALA A 474 17.11 20.21 -8.10
C ALA A 474 15.58 19.93 -8.11
N TYR A 475 14.97 19.64 -9.26
CA TYR A 475 13.54 19.32 -9.38
C TYR A 475 13.10 18.15 -8.48
N VAL A 476 13.98 17.17 -8.24
CA VAL A 476 13.71 16.04 -7.32
C VAL A 476 13.39 16.55 -5.92
N ILE A 477 13.93 17.69 -5.48
CA ILE A 477 13.61 18.27 -4.17
C ILE A 477 12.14 18.69 -4.10
N ALA A 478 11.51 19.14 -5.20
CA ALA A 478 10.09 19.45 -5.23
C ALA A 478 9.20 18.20 -5.04
N HIS A 479 9.65 17.05 -5.52
CA HIS A 479 9.01 15.75 -5.27
C HIS A 479 9.04 15.41 -3.77
N GLU A 480 10.22 15.44 -3.17
CA GLU A 480 10.39 15.12 -1.74
C GLU A 480 9.68 16.14 -0.82
N ILE A 481 9.64 17.42 -1.21
CA ILE A 481 8.83 18.44 -0.51
C ILE A 481 7.35 18.04 -0.54
N SER A 482 6.84 17.64 -1.71
CA SER A 482 5.43 17.30 -1.89
C SER A 482 4.97 16.16 -0.99
N HIS A 483 5.84 15.16 -0.77
CA HIS A 483 5.56 14.05 0.15
C HIS A 483 5.28 14.47 1.60
N SER A 484 5.75 15.65 2.01
CA SER A 484 5.43 16.22 3.33
C SER A 484 3.92 16.32 3.59
N TRP A 485 3.11 16.39 2.53
CA TRP A 485 1.65 16.27 2.61
C TRP A 485 1.15 14.92 2.08
N THR A 486 1.61 14.50 0.90
CA THR A 486 1.10 13.31 0.18
C THR A 486 2.06 12.13 0.35
N GLY A 487 1.84 11.35 1.39
CA GLY A 487 2.71 10.26 1.83
C GLY A 487 2.97 10.35 3.31
N ASN A 488 3.54 11.46 3.78
CA ASN A 488 3.89 11.62 5.20
C ASN A 488 2.65 11.95 6.05
N LEU A 489 1.92 13.00 5.67
CA LEU A 489 0.76 13.46 6.41
C LEU A 489 -0.48 12.61 6.10
N VAL A 490 -0.78 12.39 4.81
CA VAL A 490 -1.77 11.43 4.33
C VAL A 490 -1.05 10.24 3.72
N SER A 491 -1.12 9.06 4.34
CA SER A 491 -0.42 7.86 3.83
C SER A 491 -1.38 6.88 3.17
N ASN A 492 -0.88 6.07 2.25
CA ASN A 492 -1.53 4.81 1.88
C ASN A 492 -1.69 3.89 3.11
N ALA A 493 -2.80 3.17 3.20
CA ALA A 493 -3.03 2.20 4.29
C ALA A 493 -2.22 0.90 4.11
N ASN A 494 -1.88 0.56 2.86
CA ASN A 494 -1.00 -0.55 2.50
C ASN A 494 -0.34 -0.26 1.13
N TRP A 495 0.58 -1.12 0.70
CA TRP A 495 1.37 -0.94 -0.53
C TRP A 495 0.56 -1.14 -1.83
N GLU A 496 -0.65 -1.71 -1.79
CA GLU A 496 -1.53 -1.78 -2.97
C GLU A 496 -2.08 -0.40 -3.34
N HIS A 497 -2.20 0.49 -2.36
CA HIS A 497 -2.65 1.87 -2.57
C HIS A 497 -1.49 2.86 -2.68
N PHE A 498 -0.28 2.39 -3.03
CA PHE A 498 0.93 3.23 -3.11
C PHE A 498 0.79 4.42 -4.07
N TRP A 499 -0.08 4.33 -5.09
CA TRP A 499 -0.38 5.46 -5.96
C TRP A 499 -0.99 6.68 -5.23
N LEU A 500 -1.61 6.50 -4.06
CA LEU A 500 -2.10 7.61 -3.23
C LEU A 500 -0.97 8.47 -2.65
N ASN A 501 0.22 7.87 -2.49
CA ASN A 501 1.44 8.61 -2.21
C ASN A 501 1.97 9.17 -3.54
N GLU A 502 2.46 8.29 -4.41
CA GLU A 502 3.29 8.70 -5.55
C GLU A 502 2.55 9.47 -6.63
N GLY A 503 1.32 9.05 -6.97
CA GLY A 503 0.52 9.75 -7.96
C GLY A 503 0.18 11.18 -7.54
N PHE A 504 -0.13 11.36 -6.25
CA PHE A 504 -0.39 12.68 -5.67
C PHE A 504 0.88 13.52 -5.56
N THR A 505 1.99 12.92 -5.12
CA THR A 505 3.27 13.62 -5.03
C THR A 505 3.74 14.08 -6.39
N THR A 506 3.76 13.21 -7.41
CA THR A 506 4.12 13.59 -8.78
C THR A 506 3.17 14.67 -9.34
N PHE A 507 1.88 14.62 -9.00
CA PHE A 507 0.95 15.67 -9.39
C PHE A 507 1.24 17.03 -8.72
N LEU A 508 1.57 17.02 -7.42
CA LEU A 508 1.91 18.22 -6.66
C LEU A 508 3.28 18.79 -7.04
N GLU A 509 4.29 17.93 -7.24
CA GLU A 509 5.60 18.27 -7.79
C GLU A 509 5.44 19.06 -9.10
N ARG A 510 4.71 18.51 -10.05
CA ARG A 510 4.41 19.13 -11.34
C ARG A 510 3.68 20.47 -11.20
N LYS A 511 2.83 20.62 -10.17
CA LYS A 511 2.21 21.93 -9.85
C LYS A 511 3.20 22.93 -9.29
N ILE A 512 4.15 22.51 -8.46
CA ILE A 512 5.23 23.38 -7.97
C ILE A 512 6.08 23.84 -9.15
N VAL A 513 6.50 22.92 -10.02
CA VAL A 513 7.22 23.25 -11.27
C VAL A 513 6.39 24.21 -12.12
N GLY A 514 5.10 23.95 -12.32
CA GLY A 514 4.21 24.84 -13.08
C GLY A 514 4.11 26.26 -12.50
N LYS A 515 4.22 26.42 -11.18
CA LYS A 515 4.25 27.72 -10.51
C LYS A 515 5.61 28.43 -10.62
N LEU A 516 6.71 27.68 -10.65
CA LEU A 516 8.06 28.24 -10.67
C LEU A 516 8.57 28.51 -12.09
N GLU A 517 8.26 27.61 -13.03
CA GLU A 517 8.79 27.58 -14.40
C GLU A 517 7.70 27.82 -15.47
N GLY A 518 6.43 27.72 -15.09
CA GLY A 518 5.29 28.01 -15.97
C GLY A 518 4.47 26.78 -16.37
N GLU A 519 3.20 27.00 -16.71
CA GLU A 519 2.26 25.91 -17.01
C GLU A 519 2.67 25.05 -18.20
N GLN A 520 3.32 25.64 -19.20
CA GLN A 520 3.81 24.90 -20.35
C GLN A 520 4.83 23.82 -19.94
N GLN A 521 5.69 24.10 -18.95
CA GLN A 521 6.64 23.13 -18.41
C GLN A 521 5.93 22.02 -17.64
N ARG A 522 4.91 22.34 -16.83
CA ARG A 522 4.08 21.33 -16.16
C ARG A 522 3.45 20.37 -17.17
N HIS A 523 2.85 20.90 -18.23
CA HIS A 523 2.25 20.10 -19.29
C HIS A 523 3.28 19.25 -20.05
N PHE A 524 4.46 19.81 -20.33
CA PHE A 524 5.57 19.09 -20.94
C PHE A 524 6.01 17.88 -20.09
N GLU A 525 6.22 18.07 -18.79
CA GLU A 525 6.61 16.97 -17.89
C GLU A 525 5.52 15.91 -17.73
N ALA A 526 4.25 16.33 -17.66
CA ALA A 526 3.12 15.40 -17.63
C ALA A 526 3.00 14.60 -18.93
N GLN A 527 3.29 15.22 -20.08
CA GLN A 527 3.31 14.54 -21.37
C GLN A 527 4.47 13.54 -21.47
N CYS A 528 5.69 13.89 -21.05
CA CYS A 528 6.81 12.94 -20.96
C CYS A 528 6.47 11.77 -20.04
N GLY A 529 5.86 12.05 -18.88
CA GLY A 529 5.38 11.05 -17.95
C GLY A 529 4.43 10.04 -18.57
N TRP A 530 3.49 10.52 -19.39
CA TRP A 530 2.53 9.67 -20.08
C TRP A 530 3.12 8.91 -21.27
N GLU A 531 3.82 9.60 -22.17
CA GLU A 531 4.22 9.06 -23.48
C GLU A 531 5.50 8.23 -23.41
N GLU A 532 6.31 8.40 -22.36
CA GLU A 532 7.60 7.71 -22.21
C GLU A 532 7.70 6.93 -20.92
N HIS A 533 7.55 7.58 -19.77
CA HIS A 533 7.83 6.94 -18.48
C HIS A 533 6.82 5.82 -18.18
N LEU A 534 5.52 6.13 -18.27
CA LEU A 534 4.46 5.15 -18.08
C LEU A 534 4.50 4.08 -19.17
N LEU A 535 4.72 4.49 -20.42
CA LEU A 535 4.80 3.57 -21.55
C LEU A 535 5.95 2.58 -21.38
N SER A 536 7.15 3.03 -20.99
CA SER A 536 8.31 2.18 -20.72
C SER A 536 8.05 1.25 -19.54
N ALA A 537 7.47 1.75 -18.44
CA ALA A 537 7.11 0.90 -17.30
C ALA A 537 6.12 -0.21 -17.69
N VAL A 538 5.12 0.09 -18.52
CA VAL A 538 4.12 -0.88 -18.97
C VAL A 538 4.67 -1.85 -20.02
N LYS A 539 5.40 -1.36 -21.03
CA LYS A 539 5.78 -2.13 -22.23
C LYS A 539 7.16 -2.76 -22.16
N GLU A 540 8.10 -2.14 -21.43
CA GLU A 540 9.52 -2.53 -21.42
C GLU A 540 9.90 -3.19 -20.09
N GLN A 541 9.45 -2.67 -18.95
CA GLN A 541 9.69 -3.29 -17.64
C GLN A 541 8.76 -4.48 -17.41
N TYR A 542 7.49 -4.36 -17.79
CA TYR A 542 6.49 -5.42 -17.67
C TYR A 542 5.90 -5.83 -19.04
N SER A 543 4.58 -5.98 -19.12
CA SER A 543 3.81 -6.18 -20.33
C SER A 543 2.38 -5.68 -20.12
N ASP A 544 1.62 -5.47 -21.20
CA ASP A 544 0.27 -4.87 -21.16
C ASP A 544 -0.70 -5.54 -20.19
N ASN A 545 -0.59 -6.87 -20.01
CA ASN A 545 -1.49 -7.64 -19.16
C ASN A 545 -0.90 -7.95 -17.77
N HIS A 546 0.27 -7.40 -17.45
CA HIS A 546 0.96 -7.72 -16.21
C HIS A 546 0.22 -7.09 -15.01
N PRO A 547 -0.04 -7.83 -13.91
CA PRO A 547 -0.82 -7.32 -12.78
C PRO A 547 -0.22 -6.09 -12.10
N PHE A 548 1.10 -5.89 -12.14
CA PHE A 548 1.76 -4.69 -11.57
C PHE A 548 1.63 -3.43 -12.44
N THR A 549 0.94 -3.51 -13.58
CA THR A 549 0.57 -2.32 -14.37
C THR A 549 -0.81 -1.76 -13.99
N LYS A 550 -1.51 -2.43 -13.08
CA LYS A 550 -2.71 -1.89 -12.42
C LYS A 550 -2.32 -0.76 -11.48
N LEU A 551 -3.21 0.20 -11.28
CA LEU A 551 -2.98 1.27 -10.31
C LEU A 551 -3.13 0.76 -8.86
N ILE A 552 -4.01 -0.23 -8.66
CA ILE A 552 -4.16 -0.98 -7.42
C ILE A 552 -3.79 -2.46 -7.72
N PRO A 553 -2.51 -2.84 -7.57
CA PRO A 553 -2.10 -4.24 -7.72
C PRO A 553 -2.53 -5.09 -6.51
N ASP A 554 -2.55 -6.41 -6.69
CA ASP A 554 -2.68 -7.39 -5.60
C ASP A 554 -1.28 -7.81 -5.14
N LEU A 555 -0.97 -7.57 -3.87
CA LEU A 555 0.33 -7.86 -3.25
C LEU A 555 0.25 -9.00 -2.23
N GLN A 556 -0.82 -9.77 -2.20
CA GLN A 556 -0.96 -10.88 -1.26
C GLN A 556 0.19 -11.89 -1.43
N ASN A 557 0.96 -12.11 -0.35
CA ASN A 557 2.15 -12.98 -0.30
C ASN A 557 3.26 -12.61 -1.31
N ARG A 558 3.37 -11.33 -1.70
CA ARG A 558 4.41 -10.83 -2.60
C ARG A 558 5.31 -9.81 -1.89
N ASP A 559 6.54 -9.68 -2.36
CA ASP A 559 7.40 -8.58 -1.93
C ASP A 559 6.92 -7.28 -2.61
N PRO A 560 6.61 -6.20 -1.87
CA PRO A 560 6.26 -4.91 -2.48
C PRO A 560 7.31 -4.39 -3.48
N GLU A 561 8.59 -4.75 -3.31
CA GLU A 561 9.66 -4.35 -4.23
C GLU A 561 9.45 -4.90 -5.65
N ASP A 562 8.78 -6.06 -5.80
CA ASP A 562 8.50 -6.65 -7.11
C ASP A 562 7.54 -5.78 -7.96
N ALA A 563 6.70 -4.99 -7.30
CA ALA A 563 5.74 -4.09 -7.92
C ALA A 563 6.28 -2.66 -8.12
N TYR A 564 7.49 -2.37 -7.61
CA TYR A 564 8.09 -1.05 -7.74
C TYR A 564 8.35 -0.70 -9.22
N SER A 565 7.75 0.40 -9.67
CA SER A 565 7.86 0.91 -11.04
C SER A 565 7.36 2.35 -11.11
N LEU A 566 7.43 2.97 -12.30
CA LEU A 566 6.84 4.29 -12.54
C LEU A 566 5.31 4.26 -12.74
N VAL A 567 4.67 3.09 -12.68
CA VAL A 567 3.21 2.95 -12.82
C VAL A 567 2.44 3.77 -11.77
N PRO A 568 2.63 3.57 -10.44
CA PRO A 568 1.88 4.32 -9.42
C PRO A 568 2.10 5.84 -9.49
N TYR A 569 3.31 6.27 -9.88
CA TYR A 569 3.68 7.68 -10.09
C TYR A 569 2.90 8.28 -11.27
N GLU A 570 3.09 7.72 -12.46
CA GLU A 570 2.65 8.35 -13.70
C GLU A 570 1.17 8.07 -14.00
N LYS A 571 0.69 6.85 -13.77
CA LYS A 571 -0.73 6.50 -13.94
C LYS A 571 -1.59 7.21 -12.88
N GLY A 572 -1.08 7.34 -11.65
CA GLY A 572 -1.73 8.10 -10.58
C GLY A 572 -1.79 9.61 -10.87
N SER A 573 -0.66 10.22 -11.25
CA SER A 573 -0.60 11.64 -11.62
C SER A 573 -1.50 11.95 -12.83
N ALA A 574 -1.53 11.08 -13.83
CA ALA A 574 -2.39 11.22 -15.00
C ALA A 574 -3.89 11.16 -14.66
N LEU A 575 -4.31 10.28 -13.75
CA LEU A 575 -5.68 10.23 -13.23
C LEU A 575 -6.06 11.56 -12.58
N LEU A 576 -5.20 12.11 -11.72
CA LEU A 576 -5.44 13.38 -11.05
C LEU A 576 -5.51 14.55 -12.04
N MET A 577 -4.70 14.53 -13.09
CA MET A 577 -4.77 15.53 -14.16
C MET A 577 -6.08 15.45 -14.96
N VAL A 578 -6.56 14.25 -15.28
CA VAL A 578 -7.87 14.07 -15.93
C VAL A 578 -9.01 14.58 -15.04
N LEU A 579 -8.91 14.34 -13.73
CA LEU A 579 -9.89 14.86 -12.77
C LEU A 579 -9.82 16.39 -12.68
N GLU A 580 -8.63 17.00 -12.60
CA GLU A 580 -8.46 18.46 -12.64
C GLU A 580 -9.08 19.07 -13.90
N GLN A 581 -8.85 18.46 -15.06
CA GLN A 581 -9.38 18.93 -16.35
C GLN A 581 -10.91 18.88 -16.40
N LYS A 582 -11.51 17.80 -15.88
CA LYS A 582 -12.97 17.61 -15.90
C LYS A 582 -13.68 18.40 -14.80
N LEU A 583 -13.06 18.57 -13.64
CA LEU A 583 -13.67 19.23 -12.47
C LEU A 583 -13.31 20.73 -12.39
N GLY A 584 -12.31 21.17 -13.14
CA GLY A 584 -11.82 22.55 -13.17
C GLY A 584 -10.67 22.78 -12.20
N ILE A 585 -9.67 23.56 -12.63
CA ILE A 585 -8.41 23.81 -11.90
C ILE A 585 -8.66 24.40 -10.51
N THR A 586 -9.44 25.48 -10.40
CA THR A 586 -9.67 26.16 -9.11
C THR A 586 -10.39 25.25 -8.11
N PRO A 587 -11.55 24.63 -8.45
CA PRO A 587 -12.20 23.69 -7.54
C PRO A 587 -11.32 22.49 -7.17
N PHE A 588 -10.49 22.00 -8.08
CA PHE A 588 -9.60 20.87 -7.80
C PHE A 588 -8.46 21.25 -6.84
N ASN A 589 -7.89 22.45 -6.97
CA ASN A 589 -6.91 22.96 -5.99
C ASN A 589 -7.52 23.12 -4.59
N GLU A 590 -8.78 23.54 -4.49
CA GLU A 590 -9.50 23.60 -3.21
C GLU A 590 -9.75 22.20 -2.65
N PHE A 591 -10.13 21.24 -3.51
CA PHE A 591 -10.25 19.83 -3.13
C PHE A 591 -8.93 19.27 -2.58
N LEU A 592 -7.78 19.53 -3.21
CA LEU A 592 -6.48 19.05 -2.72
C LEU A 592 -6.20 19.50 -1.28
N ARG A 593 -6.43 20.79 -0.98
CA ARG A 593 -6.30 21.31 0.39
C ARG A 593 -7.24 20.59 1.35
N LYS A 594 -8.50 20.38 0.95
CA LYS A 594 -9.50 19.71 1.77
C LYS A 594 -9.26 18.21 1.95
N TYR A 595 -8.66 17.56 0.96
CA TYR A 595 -8.22 16.18 1.02
C TYR A 595 -7.12 16.00 2.07
N ILE A 596 -6.10 16.87 2.01
CA ILE A 596 -5.01 16.88 2.98
C ILE A 596 -5.54 17.19 4.38
N GLU A 597 -6.39 18.21 4.54
CA GLU A 597 -7.01 18.57 5.82
C GLU A 597 -7.83 17.41 6.42
N LYS A 598 -8.65 16.72 5.61
CA LYS A 598 -9.54 15.64 6.09
C LYS A 598 -8.77 14.40 6.55
N PHE A 599 -7.69 14.08 5.83
CA PHE A 599 -6.92 12.85 6.06
C PHE A 599 -5.57 13.06 6.74
N ALA A 600 -5.30 14.28 7.23
CA ALA A 600 -4.06 14.58 7.94
C ALA A 600 -3.82 13.60 9.11
N GLN A 601 -2.61 13.06 9.17
CA GLN A 601 -2.16 12.04 10.11
C GLN A 601 -3.00 10.73 10.10
N LYS A 602 -3.64 10.42 8.97
CA LYS A 602 -4.33 9.13 8.74
C LYS A 602 -3.65 8.36 7.62
N SER A 603 -4.00 7.09 7.55
CA SER A 603 -3.66 6.19 6.45
C SER A 603 -4.94 5.72 5.79
N ILE A 604 -5.03 5.77 4.46
CA ILE A 604 -6.27 5.60 3.71
C ILE A 604 -6.13 4.57 2.59
N VAL A 605 -7.24 3.94 2.23
CA VAL A 605 -7.36 3.14 1.00
C VAL A 605 -7.94 4.00 -0.13
N THR A 606 -7.86 3.50 -1.37
CA THR A 606 -8.39 4.22 -2.54
C THR A 606 -9.88 4.55 -2.41
N ASP A 607 -10.67 3.68 -1.78
CA ASP A 607 -12.10 3.92 -1.59
C ASP A 607 -12.39 5.09 -0.64
N ASP A 608 -11.56 5.32 0.39
CA ASP A 608 -11.70 6.48 1.28
C ASP A 608 -11.51 7.79 0.49
N TRP A 609 -10.46 7.83 -0.33
CA TRP A 609 -10.18 8.97 -1.20
C TRP A 609 -11.32 9.20 -2.20
N LYS A 610 -11.76 8.14 -2.88
CA LYS A 610 -12.82 8.21 -3.88
C LYS A 610 -14.14 8.62 -3.26
N ALA A 611 -14.50 8.08 -2.10
CA ALA A 611 -15.70 8.49 -1.36
C ALA A 611 -15.65 9.99 -1.03
N PHE A 612 -14.52 10.50 -0.56
CA PHE A 612 -14.37 11.93 -0.29
C PHE A 612 -14.42 12.80 -1.54
N LEU A 613 -13.84 12.34 -2.66
CA LEU A 613 -13.95 13.02 -3.96
C LEU A 613 -15.42 13.18 -4.37
N TYR A 614 -16.23 12.12 -4.23
CA TYR A 614 -17.66 12.13 -4.52
C TYR A 614 -18.47 13.00 -3.56
N GLU A 615 -18.13 12.99 -2.27
CA GLU A 615 -18.73 13.87 -1.25
C GLU A 615 -18.48 15.34 -1.59
N TYR A 616 -17.21 15.70 -1.84
CA TYR A 616 -16.80 17.07 -2.10
C TYR A 616 -17.37 17.61 -3.42
N PHE A 617 -17.36 16.80 -4.48
CA PHE A 617 -17.91 17.15 -5.79
C PHE A 617 -19.31 16.57 -6.03
N SER A 618 -20.14 16.50 -5.00
CA SER A 618 -21.52 15.99 -5.10
C SER A 618 -22.36 16.67 -6.19
N ALA A 619 -22.17 17.98 -6.40
CA ALA A 619 -22.82 18.74 -7.47
C ALA A 619 -22.30 18.40 -8.89
N LYS A 620 -21.15 17.72 -9.01
CA LYS A 620 -20.54 17.25 -10.25
C LYS A 620 -20.50 15.71 -10.32
N LYS A 621 -21.38 15.02 -9.59
CA LYS A 621 -21.47 13.56 -9.57
C LYS A 621 -21.55 12.96 -10.97
N ASN A 622 -22.32 13.58 -11.87
CA ASN A 622 -22.43 13.15 -13.27
C ASN A 622 -21.09 13.14 -14.02
N ILE A 623 -20.18 14.07 -13.71
CA ILE A 623 -18.84 14.10 -14.29
C ILE A 623 -18.00 12.96 -13.70
N LEU A 624 -18.08 12.73 -12.39
CA LEU A 624 -17.38 11.62 -11.73
C LEU A 624 -17.87 10.25 -12.20
N ASP A 625 -19.18 10.09 -12.41
CA ASP A 625 -19.79 8.88 -12.96
C ASP A 625 -19.38 8.61 -14.41
N SER A 626 -18.90 9.64 -15.14
CA SER A 626 -18.37 9.47 -16.50
C SER A 626 -16.93 8.94 -16.55
N ILE A 627 -16.24 8.85 -15.41
CA ILE A 627 -14.91 8.29 -15.31
C ILE A 627 -15.01 6.76 -15.32
N ASP A 628 -14.26 6.13 -16.21
CA ASP A 628 -14.08 4.67 -16.21
C ASP A 628 -13.16 4.26 -15.06
N TRP A 629 -13.72 4.22 -13.84
CA TRP A 629 -12.98 3.89 -12.62
C TRP A 629 -12.36 2.50 -12.66
N GLU A 630 -13.02 1.53 -13.30
CA GLU A 630 -12.48 0.18 -13.44
C GLU A 630 -11.20 0.21 -14.29
N ASN A 631 -11.22 0.92 -15.42
CA ASN A 631 -10.04 1.04 -16.26
C ASN A 631 -8.88 1.76 -15.59
N TRP A 632 -9.16 2.80 -14.81
CA TRP A 632 -8.10 3.54 -14.12
C TRP A 632 -7.49 2.74 -12.96
N LEU A 633 -8.33 2.11 -12.14
CA LEU A 633 -7.90 1.52 -10.88
C LEU A 633 -7.43 0.07 -11.04
N HIS A 634 -8.11 -0.73 -11.87
CA HIS A 634 -8.03 -2.19 -11.85
C HIS A 634 -7.60 -2.84 -13.18
N ASP A 635 -7.79 -2.17 -14.32
CA ASP A 635 -7.28 -2.69 -15.60
C ASP A 635 -5.74 -2.57 -15.67
N PRO A 636 -5.04 -3.61 -16.17
CA PRO A 636 -3.62 -3.52 -16.49
C PRO A 636 -3.39 -2.69 -17.76
N GLY A 637 -2.13 -2.32 -17.99
CA GLY A 637 -1.70 -1.58 -19.16
C GLY A 637 -1.93 -0.07 -19.09
N MET A 638 -1.78 0.58 -20.25
CA MET A 638 -2.03 2.01 -20.41
C MET A 638 -3.52 2.33 -20.20
N PRO A 639 -3.88 3.42 -19.49
CA PRO A 639 -5.27 3.83 -19.40
C PRO A 639 -5.86 4.18 -20.77
N LYS A 640 -7.14 3.88 -20.97
CA LYS A 640 -7.87 4.16 -22.22
C LYS A 640 -8.07 5.66 -22.44
N THR A 641 -8.14 6.43 -21.36
CA THR A 641 -8.30 7.90 -21.41
C THR A 641 -6.95 8.59 -21.26
N LYS A 642 -6.48 9.24 -22.33
CA LYS A 642 -5.28 10.09 -22.31
C LYS A 642 -5.62 11.49 -21.75
N PRO A 643 -4.85 12.05 -20.79
CA PRO A 643 -4.99 13.44 -20.37
C PRO A 643 -4.72 14.40 -21.53
N GLN A 644 -5.32 15.59 -21.52
CA GLN A 644 -5.02 16.62 -22.51
C GLN A 644 -3.75 17.37 -22.13
N PHE A 645 -2.82 17.56 -23.07
CA PHE A 645 -1.58 18.30 -22.84
C PHE A 645 -1.52 19.51 -23.77
N ASP A 646 -1.01 20.65 -23.27
CA ASP A 646 -0.44 21.65 -24.16
C ASP A 646 0.88 21.10 -24.72
N ASP A 647 0.89 20.81 -26.01
CA ASP A 647 1.98 20.12 -26.68
C ASP A 647 3.01 21.07 -27.32
N ALA A 648 2.89 22.39 -27.13
CA ALA A 648 3.74 23.36 -27.82
C ALA A 648 5.23 23.14 -27.50
N ALA A 649 5.58 22.99 -26.21
CA ALA A 649 6.95 22.71 -25.78
C ALA A 649 7.46 21.35 -26.31
N MET A 650 6.58 20.35 -26.36
CA MET A 650 6.92 19.04 -26.92
C MET A 650 7.20 19.14 -28.41
N ARG A 651 6.35 19.82 -29.18
CA ARG A 651 6.54 20.03 -30.62
C ARG A 651 7.85 20.74 -30.92
N GLU A 652 8.19 21.81 -30.19
CA GLU A 652 9.46 22.52 -30.38
C GLU A 652 10.68 21.64 -30.11
N THR A 653 10.61 20.83 -29.06
CA THR A 653 11.66 19.88 -28.67
C THR A 653 11.85 18.81 -29.74
N LEU A 654 10.75 18.21 -30.22
CA LEU A 654 10.79 17.20 -31.26
C LEU A 654 11.25 17.77 -32.60
N MET A 655 10.82 18.99 -32.97
CA MET A 655 11.29 19.66 -34.18
C MET A 655 12.80 19.85 -34.19
N LEU A 656 13.40 20.27 -33.07
CA LEU A 656 14.85 20.42 -32.97
C LEU A 656 15.58 19.07 -33.07
N ALA A 657 15.05 18.03 -32.43
CA ALA A 657 15.61 16.68 -32.53
C ALA A 657 15.51 16.11 -33.96
N GLU A 658 14.41 16.38 -34.65
CA GLU A 658 14.21 16.03 -36.06
C GLU A 658 15.19 16.78 -36.97
N GLU A 659 15.34 18.09 -36.77
CA GLU A 659 16.30 18.93 -37.49
C GLU A 659 17.72 18.37 -37.37
N TRP A 660 18.22 18.18 -36.14
CA TRP A 660 19.56 17.65 -35.91
C TRP A 660 19.72 16.21 -36.43
N GLY A 661 18.69 15.37 -36.24
CA GLY A 661 18.67 13.99 -36.70
C GLY A 661 18.83 13.90 -38.23
N ASN A 662 18.11 14.74 -38.97
CA ASN A 662 18.03 14.70 -40.42
C ASN A 662 19.10 15.55 -41.13
N MET A 663 19.79 16.45 -40.42
CA MET A 663 20.84 17.32 -40.97
C MET A 663 22.00 16.54 -41.62
N ALA A 664 22.45 16.99 -42.80
CA ALA A 664 23.59 16.38 -43.48
C ALA A 664 24.93 16.82 -42.88
N ASP A 665 25.96 16.00 -43.04
CA ASP A 665 27.30 16.27 -42.48
C ASP A 665 27.92 17.59 -43.00
N CYS A 666 27.55 18.03 -44.21
CA CYS A 666 28.03 19.30 -44.80
C CYS A 666 27.46 20.54 -44.09
N ASP A 667 26.32 20.41 -43.41
CA ASP A 667 25.60 21.51 -42.79
C ASP A 667 25.88 21.62 -41.28
N LEU A 668 26.70 20.73 -40.71
CA LEU A 668 26.97 20.70 -39.26
C LEU A 668 27.57 22.02 -38.70
N MET A 669 28.20 22.82 -39.57
CA MET A 669 28.75 24.12 -39.18
C MET A 669 27.67 25.19 -38.96
N SER A 670 26.46 25.00 -39.49
CA SER A 670 25.33 25.93 -39.32
C SER A 670 24.41 25.58 -38.15
N ILE A 671 24.72 24.54 -37.36
CA ILE A 671 23.94 24.21 -36.16
C ILE A 671 23.89 25.42 -35.23
N ASP A 672 22.67 25.90 -34.98
CA ASP A 672 22.39 26.90 -33.96
C ASP A 672 22.13 26.21 -32.61
N SER A 673 22.97 26.50 -31.63
CA SER A 673 22.84 25.97 -30.27
C SER A 673 21.90 26.76 -29.37
N SER A 674 21.54 27.99 -29.77
CA SER A 674 20.80 28.93 -28.92
C SER A 674 19.48 28.35 -28.41
N LYS A 675 18.72 27.71 -29.32
CA LYS A 675 17.43 27.10 -28.99
C LYS A 675 17.59 25.97 -27.97
N TYR A 676 18.53 25.05 -28.18
CA TYR A 676 18.79 23.97 -27.24
C TYR A 676 19.22 24.50 -25.86
N LEU A 677 20.10 25.50 -25.83
CA LEU A 677 20.61 26.06 -24.58
C LEU A 677 19.49 26.75 -23.77
N SER A 678 18.49 27.32 -24.46
CA SER A 678 17.31 27.93 -23.83
C SER A 678 16.31 26.94 -23.21
N PHE A 679 16.37 25.66 -23.59
CA PHE A 679 15.45 24.63 -23.10
C PHE A 679 15.68 24.28 -21.61
N SER A 680 14.59 23.90 -20.95
CA SER A 680 14.63 23.28 -19.61
C SER A 680 15.41 21.96 -19.65
N THR A 681 15.84 21.48 -18.48
CA THR A 681 16.57 20.21 -18.36
C THR A 681 15.81 19.06 -19.03
N GLN A 682 14.49 19.01 -18.86
CA GLN A 682 13.70 17.88 -19.33
C GLN A 682 13.49 17.93 -20.84
N GLN A 683 13.35 19.14 -21.39
CA GLN A 683 13.37 19.36 -22.84
C GLN A 683 14.71 18.97 -23.46
N LYS A 684 15.82 19.35 -22.83
CA LYS A 684 17.19 18.98 -23.24
C LYS A 684 17.38 17.45 -23.29
N ILE A 685 16.94 16.73 -22.26
CA ILE A 685 16.97 15.27 -22.20
C ILE A 685 16.09 14.67 -23.30
N LYS A 686 14.89 15.22 -23.50
CA LYS A 686 13.95 14.75 -24.51
C LYS A 686 14.50 14.85 -25.93
N VAL A 687 15.26 15.90 -26.27
CA VAL A 687 15.97 15.98 -27.57
C VAL A 687 16.94 14.81 -27.72
N LEU A 688 17.79 14.56 -26.72
CA LEU A 688 18.79 13.49 -26.74
C LEU A 688 18.13 12.11 -26.83
N ASP A 689 17.05 11.89 -26.08
CA ASP A 689 16.31 10.64 -26.07
C ASP A 689 15.58 10.40 -27.39
N HIS A 690 15.00 11.43 -28.00
CA HIS A 690 14.39 11.30 -29.33
C HIS A 690 15.43 10.97 -30.40
N LEU A 691 16.58 11.64 -30.39
CA LEU A 691 17.72 11.30 -31.26
C LEU A 691 18.16 9.84 -31.06
N ARG A 692 18.22 9.38 -29.80
CA ARG A 692 18.65 8.02 -29.49
C ARG A 692 17.61 6.99 -29.93
N LEU A 693 16.34 7.20 -29.64
CA LEU A 693 15.30 6.17 -29.78
C LEU A 693 14.66 6.16 -31.17
N LYS A 694 14.56 7.32 -31.82
CA LYS A 694 13.82 7.49 -33.08
C LYS A 694 14.71 7.83 -34.27
N LYS A 695 15.98 8.20 -34.05
CA LYS A 695 16.95 8.48 -35.12
C LYS A 695 18.10 7.48 -35.11
N GLY A 696 18.75 7.33 -36.25
CA GLY A 696 19.98 6.56 -36.38
C GLY A 696 20.45 6.31 -37.81
N PRO A 697 21.67 5.76 -37.97
CA PRO A 697 22.82 6.07 -37.13
C PRO A 697 23.26 7.52 -37.36
N LEU A 698 23.61 8.22 -36.29
CA LEU A 698 24.22 9.55 -36.40
C LEU A 698 25.71 9.40 -36.74
N SER A 699 26.22 10.25 -37.62
CA SER A 699 27.64 10.24 -37.98
C SER A 699 28.50 10.65 -36.77
N HIS A 700 29.72 10.13 -36.70
CA HIS A 700 30.66 10.51 -35.64
C HIS A 700 31.05 12.00 -35.72
N LYS A 701 31.01 12.60 -36.92
CA LYS A 701 31.21 14.04 -37.12
C LYS A 701 30.09 14.85 -36.47
N LYS A 702 28.83 14.43 -36.65
CA LYS A 702 27.67 15.06 -36.02
C LYS A 702 27.75 14.95 -34.49
N LEU A 703 28.05 13.77 -33.96
CA LEU A 703 28.20 13.59 -32.51
C LEU A 703 29.32 14.47 -31.93
N ALA A 704 30.47 14.52 -32.60
CA ALA A 704 31.57 15.39 -32.19
C ALA A 704 31.18 16.88 -32.22
N ARG A 705 30.44 17.32 -33.24
CA ARG A 705 29.99 18.71 -33.35
C ARG A 705 28.95 19.07 -32.28
N LEU A 706 28.01 18.18 -31.98
CA LEU A 706 27.03 18.39 -30.91
C LEU A 706 27.72 18.47 -29.54
N ASP A 707 28.69 17.59 -29.28
CA ASP A 707 29.48 17.61 -28.04
C ASP A 707 30.31 18.89 -27.90
N GLU A 708 30.90 19.38 -29.00
CA GLU A 708 31.67 20.63 -29.04
C GLU A 708 30.79 21.84 -28.69
N LEU A 709 29.59 21.92 -29.27
CA LEU A 709 28.69 23.07 -29.12
C LEU A 709 27.96 23.11 -27.77
N MET A 710 27.59 21.94 -27.23
CA MET A 710 26.75 21.83 -26.04
C MET A 710 27.51 21.37 -24.79
N GLU A 711 28.78 20.99 -24.97
CA GLU A 711 29.64 20.43 -23.92
C GLU A 711 29.01 19.24 -23.17
N PHE A 712 28.29 18.37 -23.89
CA PHE A 712 27.56 17.26 -23.27
C PHE A 712 28.45 16.34 -22.44
N SER A 713 29.66 16.04 -22.91
CA SER A 713 30.61 15.21 -22.17
C SER A 713 31.20 15.88 -20.92
N LYS A 714 30.98 17.18 -20.72
CA LYS A 714 31.49 17.97 -19.59
C LYS A 714 30.41 18.45 -18.63
N THR A 715 29.13 18.27 -18.96
CA THR A 715 28.03 18.71 -18.09
C THR A 715 28.09 18.04 -16.72
N GLY A 716 27.78 18.81 -15.67
CA GLY A 716 27.61 18.27 -14.31
C GLY A 716 26.25 17.60 -14.11
N ASN A 717 25.26 17.87 -14.97
CA ASN A 717 23.95 17.25 -14.88
C ASN A 717 24.01 15.76 -15.28
N CYS A 718 23.82 14.88 -14.29
CA CYS A 718 23.93 13.45 -14.48
C CYS A 718 22.86 12.86 -15.41
N ASP A 719 21.65 13.44 -15.47
CA ASP A 719 20.58 12.97 -16.36
C ASP A 719 20.92 13.30 -17.82
N ILE A 720 21.36 14.53 -18.12
CA ILE A 720 21.80 14.94 -19.46
C ILE A 720 23.02 14.11 -19.91
N LEU A 721 24.04 13.99 -19.04
CA LEU A 721 25.24 13.22 -19.34
C LEU A 721 24.92 11.75 -19.61
N SER A 722 24.01 11.16 -18.83
CA SER A 722 23.58 9.77 -19.03
C SER A 722 22.87 9.57 -20.37
N SER A 723 21.94 10.46 -20.74
CA SER A 723 21.27 10.41 -22.05
C SER A 723 22.25 10.60 -23.21
N TRP A 724 23.21 11.51 -23.07
CA TRP A 724 24.29 11.71 -24.06
C TRP A 724 25.15 10.46 -24.23
N ILE A 725 25.65 9.88 -23.12
CA ILE A 725 26.47 8.67 -23.16
C ILE A 725 25.72 7.54 -23.87
N GLN A 726 24.44 7.33 -23.53
CA GLN A 726 23.64 6.26 -24.15
C GLN A 726 23.40 6.51 -25.65
N LEU A 727 23.15 7.77 -26.06
CA LEU A 727 23.06 8.14 -27.47
C LEU A 727 24.37 7.84 -28.22
N ALA A 728 25.51 8.24 -27.65
CA ALA A 728 26.82 8.07 -28.26
C ALA A 728 27.27 6.59 -28.32
N LEU A 729 27.02 5.81 -27.26
CA LEU A 729 27.29 4.37 -27.23
C LEU A 729 26.46 3.62 -28.26
N LYS A 730 25.17 3.96 -28.41
CA LYS A 730 24.29 3.38 -29.45
C LYS A 730 24.84 3.59 -30.87
N ASN A 731 25.60 4.67 -31.10
CA ASN A 731 26.20 5.00 -32.40
C ASN A 731 27.69 4.60 -32.49
N TYR A 732 28.20 3.80 -31.56
CA TYR A 732 29.58 3.29 -31.55
C TYR A 732 30.64 4.40 -31.66
N TRP A 733 30.41 5.56 -31.04
CA TRP A 733 31.34 6.69 -31.09
C TRP A 733 32.48 6.53 -30.08
N LYS A 734 33.65 6.08 -30.54
CA LYS A 734 34.77 5.65 -29.67
C LYS A 734 35.23 6.70 -28.65
N ALA A 735 35.08 7.99 -28.96
CA ALA A 735 35.45 9.09 -28.06
C ALA A 735 34.64 9.12 -26.76
N ILE A 736 33.44 8.52 -26.72
CA ILE A 736 32.61 8.51 -25.50
C ILE A 736 33.10 7.53 -24.44
N ILE A 737 33.89 6.51 -24.79
CA ILE A 737 34.18 5.41 -23.87
C ILE A 737 34.88 5.90 -22.58
N PRO A 738 35.90 6.78 -22.63
CA PRO A 738 36.51 7.32 -21.42
C PRO A 738 35.51 8.09 -20.53
N VAL A 739 34.60 8.85 -21.14
CA VAL A 739 33.56 9.62 -20.43
C VAL A 739 32.59 8.66 -19.74
N ALA A 740 32.12 7.62 -20.46
CA ALA A 740 31.23 6.61 -19.93
C ALA A 740 31.85 5.83 -18.76
N LEU A 741 33.10 5.37 -18.91
CA LEU A 741 33.83 4.67 -17.85
C LEU A 741 34.06 5.55 -16.63
N ASN A 742 34.38 6.84 -16.81
CA ASN A 742 34.52 7.76 -15.69
C ASN A 742 33.17 7.94 -14.97
N PHE A 743 32.09 8.20 -15.71
CA PHE A 743 30.76 8.43 -15.14
C PHE A 743 30.26 7.25 -14.28
N VAL A 744 30.36 6.01 -14.76
CA VAL A 744 29.88 4.82 -14.01
C VAL A 744 30.68 4.52 -12.74
N THR A 745 31.87 5.10 -12.57
CA THR A 745 32.66 4.98 -11.34
C THR A 745 32.38 6.08 -10.32
N GLN A 746 31.78 7.20 -10.75
CA GLN A 746 31.47 8.33 -9.88
C GLN A 746 30.05 8.25 -9.30
N GLN A 747 29.16 7.45 -9.89
CA GLN A 747 27.76 7.32 -9.53
C GLN A 747 27.43 5.90 -9.05
N GLY A 748 26.44 5.75 -8.16
CA GLY A 748 25.94 4.44 -7.70
C GLY A 748 24.50 4.14 -8.09
N ARG A 749 23.80 5.12 -8.70
CA ARG A 749 22.37 5.01 -9.04
C ARG A 749 22.15 4.02 -10.17
N ILE A 750 21.33 2.99 -9.91
CA ILE A 750 21.08 1.90 -10.86
C ILE A 750 20.47 2.41 -12.18
N LYS A 751 19.66 3.47 -12.12
CA LYS A 751 19.11 4.21 -13.27
C LYS A 751 20.17 4.49 -14.35
N TYR A 752 21.37 4.89 -13.94
CA TYR A 752 22.45 5.25 -14.85
C TYR A 752 23.35 4.06 -15.19
N LEU A 753 23.74 3.30 -14.16
CA LEU A 753 24.77 2.28 -14.28
C LEU A 753 24.32 1.11 -15.15
N ARG A 754 23.09 0.62 -14.96
CA ARG A 754 22.59 -0.57 -15.66
C ARG A 754 22.61 -0.41 -17.20
N PRO A 755 22.00 0.62 -17.81
CA PRO A 755 22.02 0.76 -19.27
C PRO A 755 23.42 1.03 -19.83
N ILE A 756 24.24 1.85 -19.15
CA ILE A 756 25.58 2.21 -19.64
C ILE A 756 26.52 1.00 -19.60
N TYR A 757 26.54 0.23 -18.49
CA TYR A 757 27.35 -0.99 -18.42
C TYR A 757 26.89 -2.03 -19.43
N ARG A 758 25.59 -2.21 -19.65
CA ARG A 758 25.06 -3.11 -20.69
C ARG A 758 25.69 -2.78 -22.04
N ASP A 759 25.61 -1.51 -22.46
CA ASP A 759 26.08 -1.09 -23.78
C ASP A 759 27.62 -1.17 -23.88
N LEU A 760 28.34 -0.85 -22.79
CA LEU A 760 29.80 -1.00 -22.71
C LEU A 760 30.27 -2.46 -22.77
N PHE A 761 29.56 -3.38 -22.12
CA PHE A 761 29.91 -4.81 -22.11
C PHE A 761 29.62 -5.49 -23.45
N LEU A 762 28.60 -5.02 -24.18
CA LEU A 762 28.24 -5.58 -25.49
C LEU A 762 29.17 -5.12 -26.62
N TRP A 763 29.89 -4.01 -26.46
CA TRP A 763 30.78 -3.48 -27.49
C TRP A 763 32.24 -3.90 -27.28
N SER A 764 32.81 -4.63 -28.25
CA SER A 764 34.17 -5.18 -28.19
C SER A 764 35.29 -4.15 -27.89
N GLU A 765 35.16 -2.91 -28.35
CA GLU A 765 36.14 -1.83 -28.11
C GLU A 765 36.14 -1.31 -26.66
N SER A 766 35.09 -1.60 -25.88
CA SER A 766 34.94 -1.17 -24.48
C SER A 766 34.87 -2.32 -23.49
N ALA A 767 34.44 -3.52 -23.91
CA ALA A 767 34.07 -4.62 -23.03
C ALA A 767 35.14 -4.97 -22.00
N SER A 768 36.39 -5.22 -22.42
CA SER A 768 37.47 -5.60 -21.51
C SER A 768 37.74 -4.53 -20.45
N ARG A 769 37.82 -3.25 -20.86
CA ARG A 769 38.03 -2.13 -19.93
C ARG A 769 36.86 -1.92 -19.00
N ALA A 770 35.63 -2.11 -19.48
CA ALA A 770 34.43 -1.98 -18.68
C ALA A 770 34.34 -3.08 -17.61
N ILE A 771 34.66 -4.33 -17.97
CA ILE A 771 34.70 -5.46 -17.03
C ILE A 771 35.77 -5.23 -15.96
N GLU A 772 36.99 -4.85 -16.37
CA GLU A 772 38.07 -4.52 -15.43
C GLU A 772 37.67 -3.37 -14.49
N THR A 773 37.06 -2.31 -15.03
CA THR A 773 36.58 -1.16 -14.26
C THR A 773 35.50 -1.58 -13.26
N PHE A 774 34.55 -2.42 -13.67
CA PHE A 774 33.50 -2.93 -12.78
C PHE A 774 34.09 -3.80 -11.67
N MET A 775 34.96 -4.76 -11.99
CA MET A 775 35.59 -5.65 -11.01
C MET A 775 36.44 -4.88 -10.00
N LYS A 776 37.17 -3.84 -10.46
CA LYS A 776 38.00 -2.99 -9.60
C LYS A 776 37.17 -2.14 -8.64
N ASN A 777 36.03 -1.60 -9.08
CA ASN A 777 35.22 -0.68 -8.29
C ASN A 777 34.07 -1.35 -7.54
N GLY A 778 33.72 -2.59 -7.91
CA GLY A 778 32.65 -3.38 -7.28
C GLY A 778 32.68 -3.39 -5.75
N PRO A 779 33.84 -3.57 -5.09
CA PRO A 779 33.94 -3.50 -3.63
C PRO A 779 33.52 -2.17 -3.00
N SER A 780 33.54 -1.07 -3.76
CA SER A 780 33.12 0.26 -3.31
C SER A 780 31.67 0.60 -3.68
N MET A 781 31.04 -0.18 -4.54
CA MET A 781 29.65 -0.01 -4.98
C MET A 781 28.64 -0.58 -3.98
N HIS A 782 27.37 -0.20 -4.15
CA HIS A 782 26.27 -0.80 -3.41
C HIS A 782 26.09 -2.28 -3.78
N PRO A 783 25.86 -3.21 -2.83
CA PRO A 783 25.69 -4.64 -3.13
C PRO A 783 24.60 -4.95 -4.15
N VAL A 784 23.44 -4.28 -4.06
CA VAL A 784 22.35 -4.40 -5.06
C VAL A 784 22.83 -3.96 -6.45
N THR A 785 23.55 -2.84 -6.56
CA THR A 785 24.12 -2.37 -7.84
C THR A 785 25.10 -3.39 -8.42
N VAL A 786 25.98 -3.98 -7.59
CA VAL A 786 26.91 -5.04 -8.00
C VAL A 786 26.16 -6.26 -8.53
N SER A 787 25.10 -6.69 -7.83
CA SER A 787 24.26 -7.82 -8.24
C SER A 787 23.56 -7.57 -9.59
N VAL A 788 22.97 -6.39 -9.77
CA VAL A 788 22.25 -6.03 -11.01
C VAL A 788 23.21 -5.90 -12.19
N VAL A 789 24.31 -5.17 -12.03
CA VAL A 789 25.28 -4.93 -13.11
C VAL A 789 26.08 -6.19 -13.43
N GLY A 790 26.46 -6.98 -12.43
CA GLY A 790 27.22 -8.20 -12.61
C GLY A 790 26.51 -9.24 -13.48
N LYS A 791 25.17 -9.29 -13.42
CA LYS A 791 24.34 -10.15 -14.29
C LYS A 791 24.41 -9.77 -15.77
N LEU A 792 24.90 -8.59 -16.12
CA LEU A 792 25.02 -8.10 -17.50
C LEU A 792 26.32 -8.53 -18.17
N ILE A 793 27.31 -9.02 -17.41
CA ILE A 793 28.59 -9.45 -17.99
C ILE A 793 28.33 -10.67 -18.88
N PRO A 794 28.69 -10.63 -20.18
CA PRO A 794 28.55 -11.78 -21.07
C PRO A 794 29.27 -13.00 -20.50
N LYS A 795 28.62 -14.16 -20.54
CA LYS A 795 29.17 -15.43 -20.06
C LYS A 795 30.21 -16.02 -20.99
#